data_AF-A0A099KLU7-F1
#
_entry.id   AF-A0A099KLU7-F1
#
_cell.length_a   1.000
_cell.length_b   1.000
_cell.length_c   1.000
_cell.angle_alpha   90.00
_cell.angle_beta   90.00
_cell.angle_gamma   90.00
#
_symmetry.space_group_name_H-M   'P 1'
#
loop_
_entity.id
_entity.type
_entity.pdbx_description
1 polymer ?
#
loop_
_entity_poly.entity_id
_entity_poly.type
_entity_poly.pdbx_seq_one_letter_code
_entity_poly.pdbx_strand_id
1 'polypeptide(L)'
;MSFKKLTISTAVILALSACGGSDNKVVVETPVPVVPDPVVPDAPSINLEEIMPHISTSEPLKFIVDLPEDAETLVINLFSGDAGEPLGDPDLYVRFEAEASAGENGEFDCFSFKSDGDNEACIIDKPLAGRYHILIDAFEGGTVTDASLYVSTEIFKGNKLCTDVAVRIRAQEMTEEELTQVCDDLTQAKAQFNTVLDDTITPEFSLPVEGDLNEVTNLHIFSSLSNHVAWGEHLFNLDNDSGIYLESEATKWSHRSDIITFNGLEWTDGFPVIRSLQHEYIHALDARFNKEGNYISANGWWSEGLAEYTSTFYNSPYRLVAVANEAEKFTLSEVFDHTASKYSWGQLAIAFFIEEHPELVNGMLVKMRAGEWDAFQEELLFQAQTYQDEFVTWYSGESLTQQFNNSVQSLALDDYQAINGRGGWLYSVEVAEGADSLTIATKQGANDVDLWINYDSAVHPSLDDTFTCSSETDGNDESCTIDNPAAGTYYVTVGAYRHYSDIVGAYLTACIGADCSVDVPEEMQTIEIKEPHLPHWPSKGGIGSCTLAEPNYSTDTPAIAVAITNTTDSPVGINWLRSDGESWDGPYEMLEKGDTWQSTYWKEGDRVVLTDAAENCLGIALLNDEDNRFEIDEELVKDAVNEVQLPEQATAIMGSCDLAVPYDRDSSTDAPEFQVVNTSATKVDLQWISNTTGEATSSVYATLDADNPIFKADNWVVTDRMMIVDQSSGDCIGVLDLNETSNIFILDL
;
A
#
# COMPACT_ATOMS: atom_id res chain seq x y z
N MET A 1 -26.59 49.93 -23.32
CA MET A 1 -26.42 51.15 -22.49
C MET A 1 -25.11 50.99 -21.74
N SER A 2 -24.00 51.51 -22.29
CA SER A 2 -23.34 52.76 -21.88
C SER A 2 -22.72 52.76 -20.47
N PHE A 3 -21.39 52.59 -20.43
CA PHE A 3 -20.36 53.30 -19.63
C PHE A 3 -20.53 53.36 -18.08
N LYS A 4 -19.50 53.25 -17.22
CA LYS A 4 -18.16 53.85 -17.29
C LYS A 4 -17.31 53.37 -16.10
N LYS A 5 -15.99 53.24 -16.30
CA LYS A 5 -14.93 53.35 -15.27
C LYS A 5 -15.01 54.69 -14.54
N LEU A 6 -14.52 54.76 -13.29
CA LEU A 6 -13.81 55.96 -12.80
C LEU A 6 -12.76 55.62 -11.72
N THR A 7 -11.54 56.06 -12.01
CA THR A 7 -10.35 56.15 -11.16
C THR A 7 -10.32 57.49 -10.41
N ILE A 8 -9.26 57.71 -9.59
CA ILE A 8 -8.73 58.96 -8.99
C ILE A 8 -9.14 59.16 -7.52
N SER A 9 -8.35 59.68 -6.56
CA SER A 9 -6.91 59.80 -6.24
C SER A 9 -6.86 60.66 -4.95
N THR A 10 -5.70 60.62 -4.28
CA THR A 10 -5.02 61.76 -3.62
C THR A 10 -5.22 61.96 -2.11
N ALA A 11 -4.05 61.99 -1.46
CA ALA A 11 -3.73 62.32 -0.09
C ALA A 11 -4.13 63.74 0.36
N VAL A 12 -4.28 63.92 1.69
CA VAL A 12 -4.19 65.22 2.35
C VAL A 12 -3.37 65.07 3.64
N ILE A 13 -2.19 65.70 3.64
CA ILE A 13 -1.41 66.06 4.83
C ILE A 13 -1.98 67.39 5.34
N LEU A 14 -2.23 67.51 6.64
CA LEU A 14 -2.50 68.78 7.30
C LEU A 14 -1.81 68.80 8.67
N ALA A 15 -0.67 69.50 8.71
CA ALA A 15 -0.06 70.01 9.93
C ALA A 15 -0.62 71.41 10.20
N LEU A 16 -0.98 71.70 11.46
CA LEU A 16 -1.12 73.06 11.97
C LEU A 16 -0.69 73.13 13.45
N SER A 17 0.03 74.20 13.73
CA SER A 17 0.85 74.49 14.90
C SER A 17 0.15 75.35 15.97
N ALA A 18 0.46 75.04 17.23
CA ALA A 18 0.78 75.93 18.37
C ALA A 18 -0.17 77.04 18.88
N CYS A 19 -0.50 76.93 20.17
CA CYS A 19 -0.41 77.94 21.27
C CYS A 19 -0.60 77.12 22.58
N GLY A 20 0.17 77.21 23.68
CA GLY A 20 0.79 78.34 24.35
C GLY A 20 0.19 78.41 25.77
N GLY A 21 0.91 77.94 26.80
CA GLY A 21 0.42 77.99 28.18
C GLY A 21 1.34 77.29 29.19
N SER A 22 2.18 78.09 29.85
CA SER A 22 3.08 77.71 30.94
C SER A 22 2.29 77.46 32.22
N ASP A 23 2.50 76.32 32.88
CA ASP A 23 2.54 76.24 34.33
C ASP A 23 3.47 75.10 34.79
N ASN A 24 4.56 75.50 35.46
CA ASN A 24 5.53 74.62 36.10
C ASN A 24 4.86 73.86 37.25
N LYS A 25 4.53 72.59 37.02
CA LYS A 25 4.54 71.55 38.06
C LYS A 25 5.27 70.33 37.51
N VAL A 26 6.52 70.18 37.94
CA VAL A 26 7.27 68.93 37.77
C VAL A 26 6.57 67.88 38.62
N VAL A 27 5.72 67.07 37.99
CA VAL A 27 5.34 65.77 38.53
C VAL A 27 6.51 64.86 38.20
N VAL A 28 7.28 64.47 39.22
CA VAL A 28 8.22 63.36 39.09
C VAL A 28 7.37 62.10 39.05
N GLU A 29 7.02 61.64 37.84
CA GLU A 29 6.56 60.26 37.68
C GLU A 29 7.74 59.37 38.04
N THR A 30 7.59 58.59 39.12
CA THR A 30 8.45 57.45 39.39
C THR A 30 8.48 56.57 38.14
N PRO A 31 9.66 56.17 37.63
CA PRO A 31 9.71 55.24 36.51
C PRO A 31 8.98 53.99 36.95
N VAL A 32 7.93 53.62 36.21
CA VAL A 32 7.38 52.27 36.31
C VAL A 32 8.54 51.34 35.99
N PRO A 33 8.89 50.38 36.86
CA PRO A 33 9.91 49.41 36.53
C PRO A 33 9.46 48.71 35.24
N VAL A 34 10.22 48.88 34.16
CA VAL A 34 10.10 48.04 32.98
C VAL A 34 10.49 46.65 33.48
N VAL A 35 9.48 45.81 33.72
CA VAL A 35 9.70 44.38 33.87
C VAL A 35 10.25 43.96 32.51
N PRO A 36 11.50 43.47 32.41
CA PRO A 36 11.96 42.91 31.15
C PRO A 36 10.97 41.82 30.76
N ASP A 37 10.49 41.84 29.53
CA ASP A 37 9.69 40.74 29.00
C ASP A 37 10.43 39.44 29.33
N PRO A 38 9.73 38.41 29.84
CA PRO A 38 10.36 37.15 30.15
C PRO A 38 11.12 36.69 28.92
N VAL A 39 12.41 36.35 29.09
CA VAL A 39 13.19 35.70 28.05
C VAL A 39 12.50 34.38 27.77
N VAL A 40 11.68 34.35 26.72
CA VAL A 40 11.12 33.10 26.20
C VAL A 40 12.33 32.31 25.69
N PRO A 41 12.61 31.11 26.22
CA PRO A 41 13.70 30.31 25.70
C PRO A 41 13.45 30.06 24.21
N ASP A 42 14.50 30.20 23.39
CA ASP A 42 14.42 29.82 21.97
C ASP A 42 13.99 28.35 21.89
N ALA A 43 13.07 28.04 20.97
CA ALA A 43 12.62 26.67 20.71
C ALA A 43 13.84 25.77 20.39
N PRO A 44 13.85 24.50 20.83
CA PRO A 44 14.94 23.58 20.52
C PRO A 44 15.14 23.44 19.00
N SER A 45 16.41 23.43 18.58
CA SER A 45 16.79 23.26 17.18
C SER A 45 17.01 21.79 16.86
N ILE A 46 16.51 21.36 15.70
CA ILE A 46 16.74 20.05 15.11
C ILE A 46 17.72 20.22 13.96
N ASN A 47 18.59 19.23 13.77
CA ASN A 47 19.49 19.17 12.62
C ASN A 47 18.84 18.35 11.50
N LEU A 48 19.09 18.73 10.26
CA LEU A 48 18.71 17.90 9.12
C LEU A 48 19.43 16.54 9.18
N GLU A 49 18.71 15.49 8.77
CA GLU A 49 19.21 14.12 8.67
C GLU A 49 19.61 13.48 10.03
N GLU A 50 19.18 14.06 11.15
CA GLU A 50 19.39 13.50 12.49
C GLU A 50 18.05 13.28 13.20
N ILE A 51 17.91 12.15 13.89
CA ILE A 51 16.76 11.88 14.76
C ILE A 51 16.91 12.64 16.08
N MET A 52 15.83 13.32 16.49
CA MET A 52 15.64 13.79 17.86
C MET A 52 14.71 12.82 18.61
N PRO A 53 15.23 11.93 19.48
CA PRO A 53 14.43 10.95 20.18
C PRO A 53 13.85 11.49 21.50
N HIS A 54 13.01 10.68 22.15
CA HIS A 54 12.46 10.89 23.50
C HIS A 54 11.68 12.19 23.68
N ILE A 55 10.83 12.51 22.69
CA ILE A 55 9.90 13.62 22.75
C ILE A 55 8.63 13.14 23.44
N SER A 56 8.37 13.65 24.63
CA SER A 56 7.13 13.39 25.37
C SER A 56 6.43 14.71 25.67
N THR A 57 5.11 14.76 25.53
CA THR A 57 4.35 15.95 25.90
C THR A 57 2.91 15.72 26.30
N SER A 58 2.44 16.57 27.22
CA SER A 58 1.03 16.73 27.58
C SER A 58 0.47 18.11 27.19
N GLU A 59 1.29 18.95 26.53
CA GLU A 59 0.98 20.31 26.08
C GLU A 59 1.67 20.56 24.72
N PRO A 60 1.30 21.56 23.93
CA PRO A 60 1.93 21.77 22.62
C PRO A 60 3.45 22.07 22.73
N LEU A 61 4.28 21.41 21.92
CA LEU A 61 5.73 21.63 21.82
C LEU A 61 6.11 22.35 20.52
N LYS A 62 7.14 23.21 20.60
CA LYS A 62 7.67 23.94 19.45
C LYS A 62 9.12 23.58 19.21
N PHE A 63 9.49 23.41 17.95
CA PHE A 63 10.85 23.18 17.48
C PHE A 63 11.18 24.09 16.30
N ILE A 64 12.47 24.22 15.98
CA ILE A 64 12.93 24.91 14.77
C ILE A 64 13.92 24.05 14.00
N VAL A 65 13.94 24.22 12.69
CA VAL A 65 14.98 23.67 11.80
C VAL A 65 15.39 24.76 10.80
N ASP A 66 16.70 24.92 10.61
CA ASP A 66 17.26 25.86 9.65
C ASP A 66 17.63 25.10 8.37
N LEU A 67 16.95 25.41 7.26
CA LEU A 67 17.25 24.88 5.94
C LEU A 67 18.31 25.79 5.26
N PRO A 68 19.52 25.29 4.97
CA PRO A 68 20.63 26.14 4.51
C PRO A 68 20.49 26.62 3.06
N GLU A 69 19.83 25.84 2.21
CA GLU A 69 19.61 26.13 0.80
C GLU A 69 18.25 25.59 0.34
N ASP A 70 17.73 26.12 -0.77
CA ASP A 70 16.50 25.62 -1.37
C ASP A 70 16.65 24.13 -1.71
N ALA A 71 15.60 23.34 -1.54
CA ALA A 71 15.60 21.91 -1.79
C ALA A 71 14.41 21.48 -2.65
N GLU A 72 14.38 20.21 -3.04
CA GLU A 72 13.28 19.62 -3.81
C GLU A 72 12.07 19.33 -2.91
N THR A 73 12.33 18.78 -1.72
CA THR A 73 11.36 18.62 -0.64
C THR A 73 12.01 18.87 0.71
N LEU A 74 11.19 19.20 1.71
CA LEU A 74 11.52 19.13 3.14
C LEU A 74 10.46 18.26 3.82
N VAL A 75 10.86 17.10 4.31
CA VAL A 75 10.02 16.15 5.02
C VAL A 75 10.25 16.31 6.52
N ILE A 76 9.18 16.55 7.27
CA ILE A 76 9.16 16.55 8.73
C ILE A 76 8.30 15.37 9.14
N ASN A 77 8.89 14.41 9.84
CA ASN A 77 8.22 13.17 10.24
C ASN A 77 8.35 12.94 11.75
N LEU A 78 7.21 12.68 12.39
CA LEU A 78 7.10 12.36 13.80
C LEU A 78 6.57 10.93 13.92
N PHE A 79 7.26 10.08 14.67
CA PHE A 79 6.96 8.65 14.75
C PHE A 79 7.26 8.10 16.16
N SER A 80 6.86 6.87 16.43
CA SER A 80 7.14 6.19 17.70
C SER A 80 8.64 6.10 17.99
N GLY A 81 9.00 6.32 19.25
CA GLY A 81 10.37 6.21 19.75
C GLY A 81 10.79 4.77 20.02
N ASP A 82 12.02 4.60 20.49
CA ASP A 82 12.65 3.30 20.70
C ASP A 82 12.30 2.66 22.05
N ALA A 83 11.54 3.35 22.92
CA ALA A 83 11.08 2.79 24.19
C ALA A 83 9.91 1.82 24.05
N GLY A 84 9.28 1.72 22.87
CA GLY A 84 8.12 0.85 22.64
C GLY A 84 6.83 1.33 23.31
N GLU A 85 6.77 2.61 23.68
CA GLU A 85 5.57 3.24 24.22
C GLU A 85 4.66 3.75 23.08
N PRO A 86 3.32 3.79 23.28
CA PRO A 86 2.42 4.31 22.26
C PRO A 86 2.70 5.79 21.92
N LEU A 87 2.70 6.11 20.62
CA LEU A 87 2.91 7.48 20.13
C LEU A 87 1.86 8.47 20.65
N GLY A 88 0.63 8.01 20.87
CA GLY A 88 -0.52 8.86 21.14
C GLY A 88 -1.09 9.45 19.85
N ASP A 89 -1.74 10.60 19.94
CA ASP A 89 -2.41 11.28 18.82
C ASP A 89 -1.80 12.68 18.60
N PRO A 90 -0.54 12.77 18.14
CA PRO A 90 0.09 14.05 17.87
C PRO A 90 -0.35 14.62 16.53
N ASP A 91 -0.66 15.91 16.48
CA ASP A 91 -0.74 16.65 15.22
C ASP A 91 0.57 17.39 14.94
N LEU A 92 0.92 17.48 13.66
CA LEU A 92 2.12 18.18 13.20
C LEU A 92 1.74 19.41 12.36
N TYR A 93 2.29 20.58 12.68
CA TYR A 93 2.12 21.82 11.90
C TYR A 93 3.46 22.49 11.66
N VAL A 94 3.73 22.90 10.42
CA VAL A 94 5.02 23.50 10.03
C VAL A 94 4.81 24.81 9.29
N ARG A 95 5.66 25.81 9.58
CA ARG A 95 5.60 27.13 8.93
C ARG A 95 6.97 27.78 8.74
N PHE A 96 7.17 28.41 7.60
CA PHE A 96 8.37 29.16 7.22
C PHE A 96 8.40 30.56 7.82
N GLU A 97 9.51 30.94 8.45
CA GLU A 97 9.84 32.28 8.97
C GLU A 97 8.83 32.87 9.98
N ALA A 98 7.90 32.05 10.49
CA ALA A 98 6.88 32.43 11.46
C ALA A 98 6.40 31.22 12.26
N GLU A 99 5.84 31.45 13.44
CA GLU A 99 5.27 30.36 14.25
C GLU A 99 4.04 29.73 13.58
N ALA A 100 3.98 28.40 13.60
CA ALA A 100 2.81 27.63 13.22
C ALA A 100 1.74 27.69 14.32
N SER A 101 0.46 27.54 13.94
CA SER A 101 -0.65 27.38 14.89
C SER A 101 -1.64 26.32 14.41
N ALA A 102 -2.20 25.53 15.33
CA ALA A 102 -3.05 24.39 15.03
C ALA A 102 -4.50 24.73 14.64
N GLY A 103 -5.19 23.74 14.07
CA GLY A 103 -6.63 23.71 13.79
C GLY A 103 -7.07 24.38 12.48
N GLU A 104 -8.38 24.33 12.20
CA GLU A 104 -9.00 24.81 10.95
C GLU A 104 -8.68 26.27 10.59
N ASN A 105 -8.47 27.12 11.60
CA ASN A 105 -8.13 28.54 11.42
C ASN A 105 -6.64 28.82 11.70
N GLY A 106 -5.83 27.76 11.74
CA GLY A 106 -4.39 27.82 11.96
C GLY A 106 -3.64 28.46 10.79
N GLU A 107 -2.43 28.94 11.06
CA GLU A 107 -1.50 29.41 10.05
C GLU A 107 -0.32 28.42 9.97
N PHE A 108 -0.24 27.69 8.87
CA PHE A 108 0.80 26.70 8.58
C PHE A 108 1.00 26.61 7.06
N ASP A 109 2.18 26.17 6.64
CA ASP A 109 2.48 25.87 5.23
C ASP A 109 2.24 24.39 4.90
N CYS A 110 2.28 23.54 5.92
CA CYS A 110 1.99 22.12 5.83
C CYS A 110 1.60 21.59 7.22
N PHE A 111 0.75 20.57 7.22
CA PHE A 111 0.27 19.92 8.44
C PHE A 111 0.11 18.42 8.19
N SER A 112 0.07 17.65 9.27
CA SER A 112 -0.39 16.27 9.25
C SER A 112 -1.25 16.04 10.50
N PHE A 113 -2.39 15.40 10.25
CA PHE A 113 -3.47 15.13 11.18
C PHE A 113 -3.98 13.71 10.85
N LYS A 114 -3.61 12.71 11.66
CA LYS A 114 -4.00 11.30 11.49
C LYS A 114 -4.62 10.78 12.79
N SER A 115 -4.69 9.46 12.96
CA SER A 115 -5.35 8.84 14.11
C SER A 115 -4.34 8.51 15.22
N ASP A 116 -4.84 8.20 16.42
CA ASP A 116 -4.01 7.72 17.53
C ASP A 116 -3.11 6.53 17.11
N GLY A 117 -1.82 6.67 17.36
CA GLY A 117 -0.77 5.70 17.02
C GLY A 117 -0.11 5.89 15.65
N ASP A 118 -0.68 6.74 14.77
CA ASP A 118 -0.17 6.95 13.43
C ASP A 118 1.07 7.84 13.40
N ASN A 119 2.06 7.48 12.57
CA ASN A 119 3.17 8.38 12.26
C ASN A 119 2.68 9.60 11.47
N GLU A 120 3.15 10.78 11.84
CA GLU A 120 2.80 12.04 11.17
C GLU A 120 3.88 12.45 10.18
N ALA A 121 3.49 12.86 8.97
CA ALA A 121 4.42 13.29 7.94
C ALA A 121 3.92 14.56 7.24
N CYS A 122 4.69 15.62 7.35
CA CYS A 122 4.47 16.87 6.66
C CYS A 122 5.56 17.08 5.61
N ILE A 123 5.17 17.19 4.34
CA ILE A 123 6.08 17.34 3.21
C ILE A 123 5.85 18.70 2.54
N ILE A 124 6.88 19.55 2.58
CA ILE A 124 6.90 20.85 1.93
C ILE A 124 7.61 20.71 0.58
N ASP A 125 6.94 21.11 -0.49
CA ASP A 125 7.47 21.06 -1.85
C ASP A 125 8.23 22.34 -2.20
N LYS A 126 9.40 22.19 -2.84
CA LYS A 126 10.28 23.31 -3.22
C LYS A 126 10.50 24.31 -2.05
N PRO A 127 10.88 23.83 -0.85
CA PRO A 127 11.11 24.68 0.32
C PRO A 127 12.22 25.72 0.04
N LEU A 128 12.10 26.89 0.68
CA LEU A 128 13.07 27.98 0.57
C LEU A 128 14.09 27.89 1.70
N ALA A 129 15.34 28.25 1.42
CA ALA A 129 16.35 28.44 2.44
C ALA A 129 15.87 29.42 3.52
N GLY A 130 15.97 29.02 4.79
CA GLY A 130 15.53 29.80 5.93
C GLY A 130 15.05 28.93 7.08
N ARG A 131 14.31 29.53 8.01
CA ARG A 131 13.89 28.86 9.25
C ARG A 131 12.47 28.32 9.15
N TYR A 132 12.29 27.06 9.48
CA TYR A 132 10.99 26.43 9.65
C TYR A 132 10.69 26.22 11.13
N HIS A 133 9.48 26.57 11.53
CA HIS A 133 8.93 26.40 12.87
C HIS A 133 7.98 25.21 12.86
N ILE A 134 8.21 24.25 13.76
CA ILE A 134 7.45 23.03 13.89
C ILE A 134 6.66 23.11 15.19
N LEU A 135 5.36 22.84 15.14
CA LEU A 135 4.47 22.71 16.28
C LEU A 135 3.96 21.27 16.32
N ILE A 136 4.17 20.60 17.45
CA ILE A 136 3.53 19.33 17.79
C ILE A 136 2.42 19.64 18.79
N ASP A 137 1.18 19.32 18.44
CA ASP A 137 0.01 19.57 19.28
C ASP A 137 -0.78 18.28 19.44
N ALA A 138 -0.80 17.72 20.64
CA ALA A 138 -1.59 16.53 20.92
C ALA A 138 -2.97 16.92 21.44
N PHE A 139 -4.03 16.31 20.91
CA PHE A 139 -5.40 16.56 21.34
C PHE A 139 -5.57 16.36 22.86
N GLU A 140 -6.56 17.03 23.48
CA GLU A 140 -6.80 16.99 24.93
C GLU A 140 -7.10 15.55 25.42
N GLY A 141 -6.07 14.84 25.89
CA GLY A 141 -6.12 13.45 26.35
C GLY A 141 -5.17 12.47 25.64
N GLY A 142 -4.55 12.85 24.52
CA GLY A 142 -3.66 12.01 23.70
C GLY A 142 -2.17 12.27 23.92
N THR A 143 -1.69 12.19 25.17
CA THR A 143 -0.29 12.51 25.51
C THR A 143 0.72 11.77 24.64
N VAL A 144 1.70 12.50 24.09
CA VAL A 144 2.87 11.90 23.43
C VAL A 144 3.81 11.38 24.51
N THR A 145 4.18 10.11 24.46
CA THR A 145 4.94 9.47 25.55
C THR A 145 6.41 9.22 25.21
N ASP A 146 6.72 8.81 23.98
CA ASP A 146 8.07 8.63 23.47
C ASP A 146 8.07 8.76 21.94
N ALA A 147 8.09 9.98 21.41
CA ALA A 147 8.19 10.21 19.97
C ALA A 147 9.61 10.52 19.54
N SER A 148 9.90 10.22 18.27
CA SER A 148 11.09 10.63 17.55
C SER A 148 10.71 11.59 16.42
N LEU A 149 11.47 12.67 16.28
CA LEU A 149 11.29 13.65 15.21
C LEU A 149 12.48 13.62 14.27
N TYR A 150 12.19 13.47 12.97
CA TYR A 150 13.17 13.45 11.89
C TYR A 150 12.83 14.50 10.85
N VAL A 151 13.85 15.24 10.38
CA VAL A 151 13.69 16.25 9.33
C VAL A 151 14.71 15.98 8.23
N SER A 152 14.24 15.86 6.98
CA SER A 152 15.09 15.46 5.87
C SER A 152 14.76 16.14 4.55
N THR A 153 15.79 16.39 3.75
CA THR A 153 15.67 16.77 2.33
C THR A 153 16.05 15.63 1.38
N GLU A 154 16.45 14.48 1.93
CA GLU A 154 17.04 13.39 1.16
C GLU A 154 16.04 12.28 0.78
N ILE A 155 14.81 12.30 1.32
CA ILE A 155 13.78 11.29 1.03
C ILE A 155 13.28 11.42 -0.41
N PHE A 156 12.72 12.57 -0.80
CA PHE A 156 12.23 12.80 -2.16
C PHE A 156 13.08 13.85 -2.87
N LYS A 157 14.01 13.40 -3.71
CA LYS A 157 14.97 14.25 -4.44
C LYS A 157 14.47 14.70 -5.81
N GLY A 158 13.37 14.13 -6.30
CA GLY A 158 12.67 14.61 -7.50
C GLY A 158 11.36 15.30 -7.12
N ASN A 159 11.16 16.55 -7.54
CA ASN A 159 9.90 17.25 -7.34
C ASN A 159 9.43 17.99 -8.59
N LYS A 160 8.21 17.69 -9.05
CA LYS A 160 7.63 18.32 -10.25
C LYS A 160 6.12 18.49 -10.16
N LEU A 161 5.62 19.68 -10.50
CA LEU A 161 4.19 19.92 -10.70
C LEU A 161 3.83 19.75 -12.18
N CYS A 162 3.04 18.73 -12.50
CA CYS A 162 2.45 18.50 -13.82
C CYS A 162 1.27 19.47 -14.02
N THR A 163 1.54 20.65 -14.58
CA THR A 163 0.55 21.74 -14.64
C THR A 163 -0.69 21.43 -15.49
N ASP A 164 -0.60 20.51 -16.44
CA ASP A 164 -1.71 20.15 -17.33
C ASP A 164 -2.77 19.27 -16.66
N VAL A 165 -2.40 18.59 -15.56
CA VAL A 165 -3.26 17.67 -14.80
C VAL A 165 -3.35 17.97 -13.31
N ALA A 166 -2.68 19.02 -12.83
CA ALA A 166 -2.61 19.41 -11.41
C ALA A 166 -2.16 18.26 -10.49
N VAL A 167 -1.15 17.49 -10.91
CA VAL A 167 -0.53 16.44 -10.10
C VAL A 167 0.86 16.88 -9.68
N ARG A 168 1.23 16.69 -8.41
CA ARG A 168 2.57 16.97 -7.90
C ARG A 168 3.33 15.68 -7.62
N ILE A 169 4.39 15.45 -8.38
CA ILE A 169 5.28 14.31 -8.23
C ILE A 169 6.32 14.61 -7.15
N ARG A 170 6.51 13.65 -6.23
CA ARG A 170 7.59 13.53 -5.27
C ARG A 170 8.24 12.17 -5.49
N ALA A 171 9.44 12.12 -6.01
CA ALA A 171 10.12 10.87 -6.34
C ALA A 171 11.42 10.72 -5.53
N GLN A 172 11.70 9.52 -5.04
CA GLN A 172 12.98 9.25 -4.36
C GLN A 172 14.16 9.38 -5.33
N GLU A 173 14.04 8.73 -6.50
CA GLU A 173 15.06 8.73 -7.54
C GLU A 173 14.42 8.81 -8.93
N MET A 174 14.43 10.01 -9.52
CA MET A 174 14.08 10.22 -10.94
C MET A 174 14.82 11.46 -11.47
N THR A 175 15.21 11.40 -12.74
CA THR A 175 15.72 12.54 -13.51
C THR A 175 14.58 13.45 -13.95
N GLU A 176 14.90 14.68 -14.34
CA GLU A 176 13.91 15.63 -14.88
C GLU A 176 13.21 15.10 -16.15
N GLU A 177 13.90 14.28 -16.95
CA GLU A 177 13.32 13.64 -18.15
C GLU A 177 12.29 12.58 -17.75
N GLU A 178 12.61 11.72 -16.78
CA GLU A 178 11.68 10.71 -16.26
C GLU A 178 10.48 11.35 -15.56
N LEU A 179 10.68 12.42 -14.77
CA LEU A 179 9.57 13.18 -14.18
C LEU A 179 8.67 13.82 -15.25
N THR A 180 9.24 14.22 -16.40
CA THR A 180 8.45 14.72 -17.54
C THR A 180 7.63 13.60 -18.17
N GLN A 181 8.22 12.42 -18.35
CA GLN A 181 7.51 11.26 -18.88
C GLN A 181 6.32 10.87 -17.99
N VAL A 182 6.48 10.87 -16.67
CA VAL A 182 5.36 10.63 -15.73
C VAL A 182 4.24 11.67 -15.92
N CYS A 183 4.57 12.95 -16.11
CA CYS A 183 3.55 13.96 -16.40
C CYS A 183 2.81 13.71 -17.72
N ASP A 184 3.52 13.23 -18.75
CA ASP A 184 2.93 12.89 -20.04
C ASP A 184 1.99 11.67 -19.92
N ASP A 185 2.39 10.66 -19.14
CA ASP A 185 1.58 9.46 -18.87
C ASP A 185 0.30 9.82 -18.09
N LEU A 186 0.39 10.69 -17.07
CA LEU A 186 -0.76 11.20 -16.34
C LEU A 186 -1.69 12.03 -17.24
N THR A 187 -1.12 12.82 -18.15
CA THR A 187 -1.89 13.59 -19.14
C THR A 187 -2.65 12.67 -20.10
N GLN A 188 -2.00 11.58 -20.52
CA GLN A 188 -2.64 10.54 -21.33
C GLN A 188 -3.78 9.87 -20.55
N ALA A 189 -3.56 9.46 -19.30
CA ALA A 189 -4.61 8.87 -18.47
C ALA A 189 -5.82 9.79 -18.27
N LYS A 190 -5.60 11.09 -18.06
CA LYS A 190 -6.71 12.06 -18.00
C LYS A 190 -7.46 12.17 -19.33
N ALA A 191 -6.75 12.13 -20.46
CA ALA A 191 -7.37 12.14 -21.77
C ALA A 191 -8.20 10.87 -22.03
N GLN A 192 -7.72 9.70 -21.58
CA GLN A 192 -8.46 8.43 -21.64
C GLN A 192 -9.73 8.50 -20.78
N PHE A 193 -9.61 8.93 -19.51
CA PHE A 193 -10.76 9.14 -18.61
C PHE A 193 -11.83 10.03 -19.25
N ASN A 194 -11.43 11.18 -19.81
CA ASN A 194 -12.37 12.11 -20.46
C ASN A 194 -12.93 11.58 -21.79
N THR A 195 -12.25 10.64 -22.45
CA THR A 195 -12.75 9.99 -23.68
C THR A 195 -13.78 8.92 -23.35
N VAL A 196 -13.56 8.17 -22.26
CA VAL A 196 -14.48 7.13 -21.81
C VAL A 196 -15.71 7.74 -21.16
N LEU A 197 -15.55 8.75 -20.30
CA LEU A 197 -16.63 9.51 -19.69
C LEU A 197 -16.73 10.88 -20.38
N ASP A 198 -17.09 10.87 -21.67
CA ASP A 198 -17.17 12.10 -22.48
C ASP A 198 -18.47 12.90 -22.26
N ASP A 199 -18.66 13.98 -23.01
CA ASP A 199 -19.84 14.85 -22.92
C ASP A 199 -21.15 14.21 -23.42
N THR A 200 -21.06 13.03 -24.07
CA THR A 200 -22.24 12.25 -24.48
C THR A 200 -22.77 11.38 -23.35
N ILE A 201 -21.88 10.92 -22.46
CA ILE A 201 -22.23 10.14 -21.27
C ILE A 201 -22.43 11.06 -20.07
N THR A 202 -21.61 12.11 -19.94
CA THR A 202 -21.50 12.92 -18.71
C THR A 202 -21.45 14.44 -18.97
N PRO A 203 -22.41 15.01 -19.73
CA PRO A 203 -22.35 16.39 -20.22
C PRO A 203 -22.17 17.48 -19.13
N GLU A 204 -22.47 17.16 -17.88
CA GLU A 204 -22.41 18.09 -16.74
C GLU A 204 -21.20 17.84 -15.80
N PHE A 205 -20.41 16.78 -15.99
CA PHE A 205 -19.45 16.27 -14.99
C PHE A 205 -17.98 16.57 -15.26
N SER A 206 -17.67 17.50 -16.17
CA SER A 206 -16.29 17.99 -16.35
C SER A 206 -15.79 18.91 -15.21
N LEU A 207 -16.61 19.13 -14.18
CA LEU A 207 -16.29 19.93 -13.00
C LEU A 207 -16.12 19.03 -11.78
N PRO A 208 -15.27 19.40 -10.80
CA PRO A 208 -15.19 18.68 -9.54
C PRO A 208 -16.56 18.52 -8.88
N VAL A 209 -16.69 17.51 -8.01
CA VAL A 209 -17.87 17.36 -7.16
C VAL A 209 -18.04 18.62 -6.30
N GLU A 210 -19.29 18.99 -6.00
CA GLU A 210 -19.56 20.24 -5.31
C GLU A 210 -18.90 20.26 -3.93
N GLY A 211 -18.05 21.27 -3.69
CA GLY A 211 -17.37 21.45 -2.40
C GLY A 211 -16.03 20.72 -2.26
N ASP A 212 -15.62 19.93 -3.27
CA ASP A 212 -14.31 19.26 -3.29
C ASP A 212 -13.15 20.28 -3.34
N LEU A 213 -12.24 20.17 -2.37
CA LEU A 213 -11.07 21.02 -2.16
C LEU A 213 -9.75 20.41 -2.66
N ASN A 214 -9.73 19.17 -3.14
CA ASN A 214 -8.55 18.44 -3.64
C ASN A 214 -8.00 19.02 -4.97
N GLU A 215 -7.54 20.27 -4.97
CA GLU A 215 -7.06 20.98 -6.16
C GLU A 215 -5.82 20.35 -6.80
N VAL A 216 -5.00 19.68 -5.98
CA VAL A 216 -3.77 19.01 -6.40
C VAL A 216 -3.73 17.62 -5.79
N THR A 217 -3.48 16.60 -6.61
CA THR A 217 -3.16 15.25 -6.15
C THR A 217 -1.64 15.13 -6.02
N ASN A 218 -1.15 14.70 -4.86
CA ASN A 218 0.27 14.39 -4.68
C ASN A 218 0.53 12.95 -5.14
N LEU A 219 1.63 12.73 -5.85
CA LEU A 219 2.07 11.43 -6.33
C LEU A 219 3.46 11.17 -5.73
N HIS A 220 3.54 10.21 -4.81
CA HIS A 220 4.77 9.79 -4.15
C HIS A 220 5.28 8.53 -4.84
N ILE A 221 6.48 8.60 -5.44
CA ILE A 221 7.11 7.51 -6.19
C ILE A 221 8.37 7.07 -5.46
N PHE A 222 8.31 5.89 -4.85
CA PHE A 222 9.46 5.23 -4.24
C PHE A 222 10.34 4.56 -5.30
N SER A 223 11.64 4.44 -5.01
CA SER A 223 12.63 3.96 -5.99
C SER A 223 12.52 2.47 -6.32
N SER A 224 11.83 1.69 -5.48
CA SER A 224 11.63 0.25 -5.62
C SER A 224 10.44 -0.21 -4.76
N LEU A 225 9.98 -1.45 -4.93
CA LEU A 225 8.93 -2.04 -4.08
C LEU A 225 9.39 -2.16 -2.61
N SER A 226 10.64 -2.57 -2.36
CA SER A 226 11.17 -2.63 -1.00
C SER A 226 11.17 -1.27 -0.31
N ASN A 227 11.51 -0.19 -1.06
CA ASN A 227 11.40 1.18 -0.55
C ASN A 227 9.96 1.62 -0.33
N HIS A 228 9.01 1.18 -1.16
CA HIS A 228 7.59 1.47 -0.98
C HIS A 228 7.03 0.84 0.29
N VAL A 229 7.33 -0.43 0.55
CA VAL A 229 6.86 -1.08 1.77
C VAL A 229 7.48 -0.41 3.00
N ALA A 230 8.78 -0.13 2.99
CA ALA A 230 9.45 0.49 4.14
C ALA A 230 9.04 1.96 4.37
N TRP A 231 9.15 2.83 3.36
CA TRP A 231 8.85 4.26 3.53
C TRP A 231 7.35 4.57 3.45
N GLY A 232 6.56 3.74 2.76
CA GLY A 232 5.10 3.84 2.70
C GLY A 232 4.49 3.58 4.07
N GLU A 233 4.91 2.52 4.74
CA GLU A 233 4.59 2.27 6.15
C GLU A 233 5.04 3.46 7.01
N HIS A 234 6.32 3.83 6.94
CA HIS A 234 6.89 4.80 7.87
C HIS A 234 6.26 6.21 7.79
N LEU A 235 5.97 6.70 6.56
CA LEU A 235 5.45 8.05 6.35
C LEU A 235 3.92 8.09 6.28
N PHE A 236 3.28 7.02 5.80
CA PHE A 236 1.86 7.01 5.47
C PHE A 236 1.05 5.98 6.25
N ASN A 237 1.68 5.16 7.11
CA ASN A 237 1.07 4.03 7.84
C ASN A 237 0.37 3.07 6.87
N LEU A 238 1.05 2.79 5.76
CA LEU A 238 0.52 2.00 4.66
C LEU A 238 1.00 0.55 4.72
N ASP A 239 0.05 -0.39 4.65
CA ASP A 239 0.29 -1.80 4.33
C ASP A 239 -0.23 -2.10 2.91
N ASN A 240 0.65 -1.95 1.92
CA ASN A 240 0.32 -2.15 0.51
C ASN A 240 1.60 -2.42 -0.30
N ASP A 241 1.50 -3.34 -1.25
CA ASP A 241 2.61 -3.77 -2.11
C ASP A 241 2.37 -3.50 -3.61
N SER A 242 1.32 -2.75 -3.98
CA SER A 242 0.86 -2.67 -5.39
C SER A 242 0.59 -1.25 -5.91
N GLY A 243 0.71 -0.24 -5.06
CA GLY A 243 0.25 1.13 -5.29
C GLY A 243 -1.12 1.37 -4.67
N ILE A 244 -1.39 2.61 -4.27
CA ILE A 244 -2.68 3.00 -3.67
C ILE A 244 -3.00 4.47 -3.86
N TYR A 245 -4.28 4.80 -4.03
CA TYR A 245 -4.84 6.13 -3.83
C TYR A 245 -5.48 6.27 -2.45
N LEU A 246 -5.07 7.29 -1.70
CA LEU A 246 -5.62 7.69 -0.41
C LEU A 246 -6.30 9.05 -0.52
N GLU A 247 -7.55 9.10 -0.09
CA GLU A 247 -8.34 10.33 -0.01
C GLU A 247 -8.88 10.51 1.40
N SER A 248 -8.71 11.71 1.96
CA SER A 248 -9.45 12.14 3.16
C SER A 248 -10.69 12.94 2.76
N GLU A 249 -11.49 13.38 3.73
CA GLU A 249 -12.75 14.09 3.45
C GLU A 249 -12.54 15.33 2.55
N ALA A 250 -12.87 15.20 1.26
CA ALA A 250 -12.55 16.17 0.20
C ALA A 250 -13.15 17.58 0.44
N THR A 251 -14.17 17.71 1.30
CA THR A 251 -14.82 19.00 1.61
C THR A 251 -14.32 19.66 2.90
N LYS A 252 -13.36 19.04 3.60
CA LYS A 252 -12.79 19.56 4.86
C LYS A 252 -11.49 20.31 4.60
N TRP A 253 -11.15 21.22 5.52
CA TRP A 253 -9.86 21.91 5.47
C TRP A 253 -8.67 20.94 5.54
N SER A 254 -8.88 19.75 6.13
CA SER A 254 -7.92 18.65 6.25
C SER A 254 -7.90 17.68 5.05
N HIS A 255 -8.48 18.07 3.90
CA HIS A 255 -8.52 17.27 2.69
C HIS A 255 -7.11 16.88 2.22
N ARG A 256 -6.99 15.67 1.68
CA ARG A 256 -5.78 15.07 1.17
C ARG A 256 -6.14 14.17 -0.01
N SER A 257 -5.28 14.19 -1.02
CA SER A 257 -5.37 13.39 -2.24
C SER A 257 -3.95 12.95 -2.57
N ASP A 258 -3.64 11.71 -2.21
CA ASP A 258 -2.28 11.18 -2.27
C ASP A 258 -2.29 9.84 -3.00
N ILE A 259 -1.47 9.71 -4.04
CA ILE A 259 -1.15 8.45 -4.70
C ILE A 259 0.23 8.04 -4.19
N ILE A 260 0.34 6.83 -3.67
CA ILE A 260 1.58 6.24 -3.19
C ILE A 260 1.90 5.06 -4.08
N THR A 261 3.04 5.11 -4.76
CA THR A 261 3.48 4.07 -5.69
C THR A 261 5.01 4.01 -5.80
N PHE A 262 5.52 3.17 -6.70
CA PHE A 262 6.93 2.86 -6.82
C PHE A 262 7.34 2.44 -8.23
N ASN A 263 8.65 2.43 -8.44
CA ASN A 263 9.26 1.76 -9.59
C ASN A 263 9.28 0.25 -9.34
N GLY A 264 8.57 -0.55 -10.14
CA GLY A 264 8.33 -1.98 -9.95
C GLY A 264 9.52 -2.90 -10.28
N LEU A 265 10.73 -2.48 -9.92
CA LEU A 265 11.99 -3.12 -10.31
C LEU A 265 12.09 -4.60 -9.89
N GLU A 266 11.60 -4.93 -8.69
CA GLU A 266 11.57 -6.29 -8.15
C GLU A 266 10.67 -7.24 -8.97
N TRP A 267 9.71 -6.70 -9.73
CA TRP A 267 8.77 -7.49 -10.54
C TRP A 267 9.14 -7.55 -12.01
N THR A 268 10.16 -6.82 -12.40
CA THR A 268 10.57 -6.66 -13.79
C THR A 268 12.05 -6.91 -13.98
N ASP A 269 12.72 -7.59 -13.04
CA ASP A 269 14.16 -7.86 -13.07
C ASP A 269 15.01 -6.59 -13.30
N GLY A 270 14.59 -5.47 -12.70
CA GLY A 270 15.26 -4.18 -12.79
C GLY A 270 14.86 -3.31 -13.98
N PHE A 271 13.93 -3.72 -14.84
CA PHE A 271 13.43 -2.84 -15.91
C PHE A 271 12.47 -1.77 -15.33
N PRO A 272 12.71 -0.46 -15.57
CA PRO A 272 11.92 0.58 -14.92
C PRO A 272 10.46 0.63 -15.42
N VAL A 273 9.53 0.61 -14.48
CA VAL A 273 8.09 0.85 -14.72
C VAL A 273 7.46 1.40 -13.45
N ILE A 274 6.73 2.51 -13.54
CA ILE A 274 6.01 3.03 -12.37
C ILE A 274 4.73 2.22 -12.22
N ARG A 275 4.67 1.40 -11.17
CA ARG A 275 3.57 0.46 -10.95
C ARG A 275 2.26 1.22 -10.76
N SER A 276 1.17 0.71 -11.33
CA SER A 276 -0.18 1.23 -11.07
C SER A 276 -0.40 2.73 -11.37
N LEU A 277 0.54 3.41 -12.05
CA LEU A 277 0.55 4.87 -12.15
C LEU A 277 -0.76 5.44 -12.67
N GLN A 278 -1.20 4.95 -13.84
CA GLN A 278 -2.44 5.40 -14.45
C GLN A 278 -3.65 4.89 -13.67
N HIS A 279 -3.61 3.66 -13.15
CA HIS A 279 -4.69 3.04 -12.37
C HIS A 279 -5.06 3.85 -11.13
N GLU A 280 -4.09 4.17 -10.27
CA GLU A 280 -4.35 4.97 -9.06
C GLU A 280 -4.73 6.41 -9.40
N TYR A 281 -4.23 6.93 -10.53
CA TYR A 281 -4.65 8.26 -10.97
C TYR A 281 -6.11 8.27 -11.46
N ILE A 282 -6.62 7.19 -12.06
CA ILE A 282 -8.06 7.08 -12.33
C ILE A 282 -8.86 7.10 -11.03
N HIS A 283 -8.39 6.48 -9.94
CA HIS A 283 -9.08 6.58 -8.64
C HIS A 283 -9.17 8.03 -8.16
N ALA A 284 -8.09 8.81 -8.28
CA ALA A 284 -8.09 10.23 -7.95
C ALA A 284 -9.06 11.04 -8.82
N LEU A 285 -9.15 10.72 -10.12
CA LEU A 285 -10.11 11.35 -11.03
C LEU A 285 -11.55 10.95 -10.72
N ASP A 286 -11.82 9.68 -10.44
CA ASP A 286 -13.15 9.18 -10.10
C ASP A 286 -13.62 9.79 -8.78
N ALA A 287 -12.74 9.88 -7.78
CA ALA A 287 -13.02 10.60 -6.55
C ALA A 287 -13.37 12.08 -6.82
N ARG A 288 -12.49 12.81 -7.50
CA ARG A 288 -12.66 14.25 -7.72
C ARG A 288 -13.86 14.62 -8.59
N PHE A 289 -14.16 13.81 -9.61
CA PHE A 289 -15.14 14.15 -10.64
C PHE A 289 -16.42 13.32 -10.58
N ASN A 290 -16.48 12.19 -9.87
CA ASN A 290 -17.66 11.32 -9.93
C ASN A 290 -18.28 10.99 -8.57
N LYS A 291 -17.55 11.12 -7.45
CA LYS A 291 -18.02 10.60 -6.15
C LYS A 291 -18.00 11.67 -5.05
N GLU A 292 -19.08 11.77 -4.29
CA GLU A 292 -19.15 12.60 -3.08
C GLU A 292 -18.73 11.80 -1.83
N GLY A 293 -17.92 12.41 -0.96
CA GLY A 293 -17.54 11.82 0.31
C GLY A 293 -16.33 10.87 0.23
N ASN A 294 -16.12 10.10 1.30
CA ASN A 294 -14.98 9.20 1.44
C ASN A 294 -15.12 7.91 0.59
N TYR A 295 -14.07 7.10 0.55
CA TYR A 295 -14.11 5.78 -0.10
C TYR A 295 -15.27 4.88 0.41
N ILE A 296 -15.96 4.23 -0.53
CA ILE A 296 -17.09 3.32 -0.27
C ILE A 296 -16.77 1.94 -0.82
N SER A 297 -16.41 1.02 0.07
CA SER A 297 -16.02 -0.35 -0.29
C SER A 297 -17.10 -1.11 -1.07
N ALA A 298 -18.38 -0.89 -0.77
CA ALA A 298 -19.50 -1.48 -1.49
C ALA A 298 -19.51 -1.13 -2.99
N ASN A 299 -18.86 -0.03 -3.40
CA ASN A 299 -18.73 0.39 -4.79
C ASN A 299 -17.37 0.02 -5.42
N GLY A 300 -16.70 -0.99 -4.86
CA GLY A 300 -15.40 -1.48 -5.34
C GLY A 300 -15.42 -1.93 -6.81
N TRP A 301 -16.50 -2.56 -7.28
CA TRP A 301 -16.63 -2.99 -8.68
C TRP A 301 -16.56 -1.81 -9.66
N TRP A 302 -17.14 -0.66 -9.30
CA TRP A 302 -17.07 0.56 -10.09
C TRP A 302 -15.68 1.15 -10.02
N SER A 303 -15.16 1.36 -8.81
CA SER A 303 -13.90 2.08 -8.63
C SER A 303 -12.74 1.34 -9.30
N GLU A 304 -12.56 0.05 -9.00
CA GLU A 304 -11.50 -0.76 -9.64
C GLU A 304 -11.81 -1.05 -11.11
N GLY A 305 -13.06 -1.40 -11.44
CA GLY A 305 -13.44 -1.71 -12.80
C GLY A 305 -13.24 -0.54 -13.75
N LEU A 306 -13.54 0.69 -13.30
CA LEU A 306 -13.31 1.91 -14.06
C LEU A 306 -11.81 2.18 -14.22
N ALA A 307 -11.02 2.02 -13.15
CA ALA A 307 -9.56 2.16 -13.22
C ALA A 307 -8.96 1.17 -14.23
N GLU A 308 -9.33 -0.10 -14.17
CA GLU A 308 -8.89 -1.14 -15.11
C GLU A 308 -9.32 -0.84 -16.56
N TYR A 309 -10.59 -0.45 -16.78
CA TYR A 309 -11.14 -0.22 -18.12
C TYR A 309 -10.57 1.03 -18.79
N THR A 310 -10.30 2.09 -18.01
CA THR A 310 -9.88 3.40 -18.55
C THR A 310 -8.38 3.59 -18.59
N SER A 311 -7.60 2.75 -17.90
CA SER A 311 -6.14 2.83 -17.87
C SER A 311 -5.46 1.50 -18.24
N THR A 312 -5.28 0.59 -17.27
CA THR A 312 -4.52 -0.67 -17.38
C THR A 312 -4.84 -1.46 -18.64
N PHE A 313 -6.12 -1.55 -19.00
CA PHE A 313 -6.62 -2.29 -20.15
C PHE A 313 -7.41 -1.39 -21.11
N TYR A 314 -7.05 -0.10 -21.17
CA TYR A 314 -7.68 0.86 -22.07
C TYR A 314 -7.63 0.37 -23.53
N ASN A 315 -8.80 0.27 -24.17
CA ASN A 315 -8.95 -0.28 -25.52
C ASN A 315 -8.27 -1.66 -25.70
N SER A 316 -8.37 -2.54 -24.69
CA SER A 316 -7.93 -3.93 -24.78
C SER A 316 -9.10 -4.92 -24.88
N PRO A 317 -9.71 -5.11 -26.07
CA PRO A 317 -10.71 -6.17 -26.28
C PRO A 317 -10.18 -7.58 -25.98
N TYR A 318 -8.88 -7.81 -26.10
CA TYR A 318 -8.25 -9.07 -25.69
C TYR A 318 -8.59 -9.39 -24.23
N ARG A 319 -8.43 -8.41 -23.33
CA ARG A 319 -8.72 -8.62 -21.91
C ARG A 319 -10.20 -8.95 -21.69
N LEU A 320 -11.11 -8.26 -22.38
CA LEU A 320 -12.54 -8.52 -22.27
C LEU A 320 -12.90 -9.94 -22.74
N VAL A 321 -12.32 -10.41 -23.86
CA VAL A 321 -12.49 -11.78 -24.34
C VAL A 321 -11.93 -12.79 -23.33
N ALA A 322 -10.74 -12.53 -22.77
CA ALA A 322 -10.12 -13.40 -21.78
C ALA A 322 -11.00 -13.56 -20.52
N VAL A 323 -11.46 -12.45 -19.92
CA VAL A 323 -12.33 -12.46 -18.74
C VAL A 323 -13.65 -13.15 -19.05
N ALA A 324 -14.29 -12.78 -20.17
CA ALA A 324 -15.54 -13.39 -20.61
C ALA A 324 -15.42 -14.88 -20.93
N ASN A 325 -14.21 -15.44 -21.01
CA ASN A 325 -13.90 -16.87 -21.23
C ASN A 325 -13.23 -17.59 -20.03
N GLU A 326 -13.15 -16.95 -18.86
CA GLU A 326 -12.73 -17.60 -17.59
C GLU A 326 -13.62 -18.80 -17.18
N ALA A 327 -13.11 -19.72 -16.37
CA ALA A 327 -13.85 -20.93 -16.00
C ALA A 327 -15.15 -20.64 -15.24
N GLU A 328 -15.11 -19.63 -14.36
CA GLU A 328 -16.28 -19.14 -13.63
C GLU A 328 -16.91 -17.96 -14.37
N LYS A 329 -18.24 -17.88 -14.35
CA LYS A 329 -19.04 -16.85 -15.01
C LYS A 329 -19.96 -16.21 -14.01
N PHE A 330 -20.10 -14.89 -14.09
CA PHE A 330 -20.87 -14.12 -13.11
C PHE A 330 -21.92 -13.24 -13.78
N THR A 331 -23.01 -13.02 -13.07
CA THR A 331 -24.09 -12.08 -13.38
C THR A 331 -23.75 -10.69 -12.85
N LEU A 332 -24.46 -9.64 -13.31
CA LEU A 332 -24.31 -8.28 -12.73
C LEU A 332 -24.54 -8.26 -11.21
N SER A 333 -25.48 -9.07 -10.70
CA SER A 333 -25.72 -9.16 -9.26
C SER A 333 -24.49 -9.66 -8.49
N GLU A 334 -23.81 -10.68 -9.02
CA GLU A 334 -22.60 -11.27 -8.43
C GLU A 334 -21.38 -10.35 -8.55
N VAL A 335 -21.37 -9.46 -9.55
CA VAL A 335 -20.36 -8.39 -9.64
C VAL A 335 -20.61 -7.33 -8.57
N PHE A 336 -21.86 -6.89 -8.38
CA PHE A 336 -22.20 -5.83 -7.43
C PHE A 336 -22.13 -6.28 -5.96
N ASP A 337 -22.36 -7.55 -5.67
CA ASP A 337 -22.26 -8.11 -4.32
C ASP A 337 -20.85 -8.61 -3.94
N HIS A 338 -19.87 -8.39 -4.83
CA HIS A 338 -18.45 -8.76 -4.65
C HIS A 338 -18.18 -10.27 -4.65
N THR A 339 -19.12 -11.09 -5.13
CA THR A 339 -18.84 -12.51 -5.41
C THR A 339 -17.81 -12.66 -6.53
N ALA A 340 -17.88 -11.80 -7.55
CA ALA A 340 -16.90 -11.73 -8.63
C ALA A 340 -15.77 -10.73 -8.32
N SER A 341 -14.61 -10.90 -8.95
CA SER A 341 -13.50 -9.95 -8.82
C SER A 341 -13.91 -8.55 -9.29
N LYS A 342 -13.75 -7.57 -8.39
CA LYS A 342 -13.96 -6.14 -8.69
C LYS A 342 -13.04 -5.60 -9.80
N TYR A 343 -11.91 -6.26 -10.05
CA TYR A 343 -10.97 -5.89 -11.11
C TYR A 343 -11.41 -6.46 -12.47
N SER A 344 -11.43 -7.80 -12.61
CA SER A 344 -11.70 -8.42 -13.91
C SER A 344 -13.17 -8.30 -14.33
N TRP A 345 -14.10 -8.76 -13.48
CA TRP A 345 -15.52 -8.72 -13.79
C TRP A 345 -16.14 -7.34 -13.57
N GLY A 346 -15.57 -6.52 -12.68
CA GLY A 346 -15.90 -5.09 -12.60
C GLY A 346 -15.56 -4.34 -13.88
N GLN A 347 -14.37 -4.55 -14.47
CA GLN A 347 -14.00 -3.99 -15.77
C GLN A 347 -15.01 -4.41 -16.86
N LEU A 348 -15.38 -5.69 -16.91
CA LEU A 348 -16.33 -6.20 -17.90
C LEU A 348 -17.73 -5.59 -17.73
N ALA A 349 -18.18 -5.37 -16.50
CA ALA A 349 -19.44 -4.68 -16.20
C ALA A 349 -19.39 -3.20 -16.62
N ILE A 350 -18.28 -2.50 -16.34
CA ILE A 350 -18.06 -1.12 -16.78
C ILE A 350 -18.10 -1.03 -18.31
N ALA A 351 -17.40 -1.92 -19.02
CA ALA A 351 -17.44 -2.00 -20.48
C ALA A 351 -18.87 -2.16 -21.00
N PHE A 352 -19.63 -3.11 -20.44
CA PHE A 352 -21.03 -3.33 -20.81
C PHE A 352 -21.90 -2.08 -20.64
N PHE A 353 -21.82 -1.40 -19.48
CA PHE A 353 -22.62 -0.21 -19.25
C PHE A 353 -22.23 0.95 -20.16
N ILE A 354 -20.94 1.15 -20.41
CA ILE A 354 -20.47 2.25 -21.27
C ILE A 354 -20.83 2.01 -22.74
N GLU A 355 -20.71 0.77 -23.21
CA GLU A 355 -20.88 0.43 -24.62
C GLU A 355 -22.36 0.22 -25.00
N GLU A 356 -23.15 -0.42 -24.14
CA GLU A 356 -24.53 -0.81 -24.45
C GLU A 356 -25.57 0.09 -23.77
N HIS A 357 -25.24 0.69 -22.61
CA HIS A 357 -26.19 1.46 -21.79
C HIS A 357 -25.63 2.76 -21.19
N PRO A 358 -24.99 3.64 -21.99
CA PRO A 358 -24.34 4.85 -21.47
C PRO A 358 -25.29 5.78 -20.71
N GLU A 359 -26.60 5.74 -20.97
CA GLU A 359 -27.61 6.49 -20.22
C GLU A 359 -27.75 6.04 -18.76
N LEU A 360 -27.49 4.76 -18.46
CA LEU A 360 -27.53 4.23 -17.10
C LEU A 360 -26.31 4.72 -16.30
N VAL A 361 -25.14 4.80 -16.95
CA VAL A 361 -23.92 5.37 -16.36
C VAL A 361 -24.14 6.81 -15.92
N ASN A 362 -24.78 7.63 -16.76
CA ASN A 362 -25.14 9.00 -16.37
C ASN A 362 -26.04 9.02 -15.12
N GLY A 363 -27.03 8.13 -15.05
CA GLY A 363 -27.94 8.00 -13.91
C GLY A 363 -27.25 7.63 -12.60
N MET A 364 -26.26 6.73 -12.67
CA MET A 364 -25.39 6.35 -11.55
C MET A 364 -24.55 7.54 -11.08
N LEU A 365 -23.87 8.22 -12.01
CA LEU A 365 -23.00 9.36 -11.72
C LEU A 365 -23.74 10.53 -11.08
N VAL A 366 -24.97 10.82 -11.52
CA VAL A 366 -25.82 11.83 -10.87
C VAL A 366 -25.98 11.54 -9.37
N LYS A 367 -26.21 10.29 -8.98
CA LYS A 367 -26.43 9.91 -7.58
C LYS A 367 -25.13 9.87 -6.78
N MET A 368 -24.06 9.32 -7.37
CA MET A 368 -22.74 9.29 -6.73
C MET A 368 -22.22 10.70 -6.44
N ARG A 369 -22.36 11.63 -7.39
CA ARG A 369 -21.98 13.03 -7.21
C ARG A 369 -22.85 13.80 -6.21
N ALA A 370 -24.08 13.36 -5.99
CA ALA A 370 -25.01 13.96 -5.03
C ALA A 370 -24.88 13.37 -3.62
N GLY A 371 -24.02 12.35 -3.42
CA GLY A 371 -23.93 11.60 -2.17
C GLY A 371 -25.19 10.76 -1.87
N GLU A 372 -26.02 10.50 -2.89
CA GLU A 372 -27.27 9.73 -2.77
C GLU A 372 -26.99 8.22 -2.79
N TRP A 373 -26.11 7.75 -1.90
CA TRP A 373 -25.57 6.39 -1.90
C TRP A 373 -26.63 5.30 -1.73
N ASP A 374 -27.63 5.50 -0.87
CA ASP A 374 -28.75 4.56 -0.72
C ASP A 374 -29.55 4.42 -2.02
N ALA A 375 -29.82 5.54 -2.70
CA ALA A 375 -30.56 5.54 -3.96
C ALA A 375 -29.73 4.93 -5.10
N PHE A 376 -28.41 5.12 -5.08
CA PHE A 376 -27.49 4.45 -6.00
C PHE A 376 -27.50 2.93 -5.81
N GLN A 377 -27.47 2.44 -4.56
CA GLN A 377 -27.55 1.00 -4.29
C GLN A 377 -28.90 0.40 -4.71
N GLU A 378 -30.02 1.10 -4.48
CA GLU A 378 -31.34 0.67 -4.98
C GLU A 378 -31.37 0.60 -6.52
N GLU A 379 -30.72 1.55 -7.20
CA GLU A 379 -30.59 1.57 -8.66
C GLU A 379 -29.76 0.38 -9.17
N LEU A 380 -28.62 0.05 -8.54
CA LEU A 380 -27.82 -1.11 -8.92
C LEU A 380 -28.62 -2.41 -8.81
N LEU A 381 -29.39 -2.60 -7.74
CA LEU A 381 -30.26 -3.77 -7.59
C LEU A 381 -31.33 -3.85 -8.68
N PHE A 382 -31.92 -2.72 -9.06
CA PHE A 382 -32.89 -2.65 -10.15
C PHE A 382 -32.25 -2.96 -11.50
N GLN A 383 -31.07 -2.41 -11.77
CA GLN A 383 -30.34 -2.64 -13.01
C GLN A 383 -29.89 -4.09 -13.13
N ALA A 384 -29.34 -4.69 -12.07
CA ALA A 384 -29.00 -6.11 -12.06
C ALA A 384 -30.21 -6.98 -12.44
N GLN A 385 -31.36 -6.78 -11.79
CA GLN A 385 -32.60 -7.52 -12.10
C GLN A 385 -33.08 -7.34 -13.55
N THR A 386 -32.79 -6.19 -14.16
CA THR A 386 -33.29 -5.83 -15.49
C THR A 386 -32.34 -6.28 -16.60
N TYR A 387 -31.03 -6.13 -16.40
CA TYR A 387 -30.01 -6.23 -17.45
C TYR A 387 -29.06 -7.42 -17.29
N GLN A 388 -29.13 -8.20 -16.20
CA GLN A 388 -28.21 -9.33 -16.02
C GLN A 388 -28.30 -10.38 -17.15
N ASP A 389 -29.49 -10.67 -17.67
CA ASP A 389 -29.65 -11.63 -18.78
C ASP A 389 -29.04 -11.09 -20.09
N GLU A 390 -29.14 -9.77 -20.29
CA GLU A 390 -28.53 -9.07 -21.42
C GLU A 390 -27.01 -9.06 -21.28
N PHE A 391 -26.47 -8.74 -20.10
CA PHE A 391 -25.05 -8.83 -19.79
C PHE A 391 -24.49 -10.23 -20.08
N VAL A 392 -25.16 -11.28 -19.59
CA VAL A 392 -24.78 -12.68 -19.86
C VAL A 392 -24.78 -12.99 -21.35
N THR A 393 -25.80 -12.53 -22.07
CA THR A 393 -25.91 -12.71 -23.51
C THR A 393 -24.82 -11.95 -24.27
N TRP A 394 -24.49 -10.75 -23.83
CA TRP A 394 -23.49 -9.88 -24.43
C TRP A 394 -22.09 -10.47 -24.31
N TYR A 395 -21.64 -10.81 -23.09
CA TYR A 395 -20.29 -11.36 -22.93
C TYR A 395 -20.15 -12.80 -23.47
N SER A 396 -21.25 -13.56 -23.57
CA SER A 396 -21.24 -14.91 -24.17
C SER A 396 -21.45 -14.90 -25.69
N GLY A 397 -21.71 -13.72 -26.28
CA GLY A 397 -21.99 -13.54 -27.69
C GLY A 397 -20.74 -13.34 -28.54
N GLU A 398 -20.94 -12.81 -29.75
CA GLU A 398 -19.84 -12.52 -30.70
C GLU A 398 -19.32 -11.07 -30.60
N SER A 399 -19.93 -10.22 -29.77
CA SER A 399 -19.58 -8.79 -29.68
C SER A 399 -18.12 -8.58 -29.29
N LEU A 400 -17.68 -9.20 -28.19
CA LEU A 400 -16.31 -9.08 -27.68
C LEU A 400 -15.29 -9.64 -28.67
N THR A 401 -15.55 -10.81 -29.27
CA THR A 401 -14.68 -11.39 -30.30
C THR A 401 -14.61 -10.50 -31.55
N GLN A 402 -15.72 -9.86 -31.94
CA GLN A 402 -15.71 -8.93 -33.06
C GLN A 402 -14.93 -7.66 -32.74
N GLN A 403 -15.02 -7.15 -31.51
CA GLN A 403 -14.20 -6.02 -31.05
C GLN A 403 -12.71 -6.38 -31.08
N PHE A 404 -12.35 -7.58 -30.61
CA PHE A 404 -10.99 -8.10 -30.70
C PHE A 404 -10.51 -8.19 -32.15
N ASN A 405 -11.30 -8.78 -33.05
CA ASN A 405 -10.94 -8.84 -34.47
C ASN A 405 -10.75 -7.45 -35.10
N ASN A 406 -11.50 -6.46 -34.63
CA ASN A 406 -11.41 -5.07 -35.11
C ASN A 406 -10.24 -4.29 -34.51
N SER A 407 -9.60 -4.76 -33.44
CA SER A 407 -8.45 -4.09 -32.81
C SER A 407 -7.13 -4.34 -33.54
N VAL A 408 -7.16 -5.14 -34.61
CA VAL A 408 -5.97 -5.54 -35.38
C VAL A 408 -5.16 -4.34 -35.87
N GLN A 409 -3.87 -4.36 -35.57
CA GLN A 409 -2.90 -3.37 -36.04
C GLN A 409 -2.00 -3.98 -37.12
N SER A 410 -1.65 -3.22 -38.16
CA SER A 410 -0.79 -3.77 -39.22
C SER A 410 0.69 -3.71 -38.82
N LEU A 411 1.39 -4.85 -38.95
CA LEU A 411 2.83 -4.97 -38.85
C LEU A 411 3.40 -5.29 -40.24
N ALA A 412 4.27 -4.42 -40.75
CA ALA A 412 4.96 -4.65 -42.01
C ALA A 412 6.02 -5.76 -41.88
N LEU A 413 6.31 -6.44 -42.98
CA LEU A 413 7.47 -7.32 -43.05
C LEU A 413 8.77 -6.51 -42.94
N ASP A 414 9.76 -7.12 -42.29
CA ASP A 414 11.07 -6.54 -41.96
C ASP A 414 10.96 -5.30 -41.03
N ASP A 415 9.91 -5.27 -40.19
CA ASP A 415 9.61 -4.18 -39.24
C ASP A 415 9.26 -4.75 -37.85
N TYR A 416 9.13 -3.85 -36.87
CA TYR A 416 8.86 -4.19 -35.47
C TYR A 416 7.75 -3.34 -34.84
N GLN A 417 7.18 -3.82 -33.73
CA GLN A 417 6.26 -3.08 -32.85
C GLN A 417 6.68 -3.26 -31.40
N ALA A 418 6.64 -2.19 -30.61
CA ALA A 418 6.82 -2.28 -29.16
C ALA A 418 5.56 -2.89 -28.53
N ILE A 419 5.73 -3.81 -27.59
CA ILE A 419 4.65 -4.53 -26.89
C ILE A 419 4.82 -4.36 -25.38
N ASN A 420 4.60 -3.14 -24.89
CA ASN A 420 4.72 -2.78 -23.48
C ASN A 420 3.34 -2.62 -22.82
N GLY A 421 3.22 -2.91 -21.53
CA GLY A 421 1.97 -2.86 -20.76
C GLY A 421 1.53 -4.25 -20.30
N ARG A 422 0.21 -4.48 -20.17
CA ARG A 422 -0.34 -5.70 -19.55
C ARG A 422 -0.75 -6.82 -20.50
N GLY A 423 -0.22 -6.81 -21.73
CA GLY A 423 -0.53 -7.84 -22.72
C GLY A 423 -1.79 -7.60 -23.53
N GLY A 424 -2.00 -8.45 -24.54
CA GLY A 424 -3.26 -8.55 -25.26
C GLY A 424 -3.32 -7.75 -26.56
N TRP A 425 -2.30 -7.93 -27.40
CA TRP A 425 -2.18 -7.24 -28.68
C TRP A 425 -2.55 -8.15 -29.85
N LEU A 426 -3.16 -7.58 -30.89
CA LEU A 426 -3.47 -8.26 -32.14
C LEU A 426 -2.86 -7.51 -33.32
N TYR A 427 -2.05 -8.20 -34.10
CA TYR A 427 -1.41 -7.68 -35.30
C TYR A 427 -1.77 -8.47 -36.56
N SER A 428 -1.59 -7.85 -37.72
CA SER A 428 -1.66 -8.51 -39.02
C SER A 428 -0.42 -8.28 -39.87
N VAL A 429 0.05 -9.34 -40.53
CA VAL A 429 1.21 -9.35 -41.42
C VAL A 429 0.77 -9.85 -42.79
N GLU A 430 1.01 -9.04 -43.82
CA GLU A 430 0.69 -9.38 -45.21
C GLU A 430 1.85 -10.13 -45.88
N VAL A 431 1.59 -11.33 -46.38
CA VAL A 431 2.59 -12.19 -47.03
C VAL A 431 2.28 -12.37 -48.52
N ALA A 432 3.27 -12.09 -49.36
CA ALA A 432 3.16 -12.25 -50.80
C ALA A 432 3.34 -13.70 -51.26
N GLU A 433 2.87 -14.02 -52.46
CA GLU A 433 3.04 -15.35 -53.05
C GLU A 433 4.52 -15.69 -53.28
N GLY A 434 4.89 -16.92 -52.93
CA GLY A 434 6.22 -17.47 -53.21
C GLY A 434 7.29 -17.18 -52.17
N ALA A 435 6.93 -16.78 -50.95
CA ALA A 435 7.84 -16.77 -49.82
C ALA A 435 8.23 -18.21 -49.42
N ASP A 436 9.52 -18.45 -49.15
CA ASP A 436 10.02 -19.76 -48.73
C ASP A 436 9.68 -20.05 -47.26
N SER A 437 9.68 -19.03 -46.40
CA SER A 437 9.19 -19.11 -45.02
C SER A 437 8.84 -17.71 -44.47
N LEU A 438 7.97 -17.67 -43.45
CA LEU A 438 7.64 -16.50 -42.64
C LEU A 438 8.08 -16.76 -41.21
N THR A 439 8.81 -15.83 -40.59
CA THR A 439 9.17 -15.89 -39.18
C THR A 439 8.59 -14.68 -38.45
N ILE A 440 7.92 -14.95 -37.35
CA ILE A 440 7.36 -13.95 -36.44
C ILE A 440 7.88 -14.29 -35.05
N ALA A 441 8.43 -13.30 -34.36
CA ALA A 441 9.12 -13.50 -33.10
C ALA A 441 8.97 -12.30 -32.18
N THR A 442 8.94 -12.55 -30.88
CA THR A 442 9.12 -11.52 -29.84
C THR A 442 10.57 -11.51 -29.37
N LYS A 443 11.04 -10.36 -28.86
CA LYS A 443 12.42 -10.16 -28.42
C LYS A 443 12.51 -9.19 -27.25
N GLN A 444 13.49 -9.43 -26.38
CA GLN A 444 13.91 -8.53 -25.29
C GLN A 444 12.81 -8.28 -24.23
N GLY A 445 13.20 -7.58 -23.16
CA GLY A 445 12.28 -7.03 -22.15
C GLY A 445 12.06 -7.93 -20.94
N ALA A 446 11.31 -7.43 -19.97
CA ALA A 446 10.96 -8.09 -18.73
C ALA A 446 9.64 -8.90 -18.81
N ASN A 447 9.48 -9.84 -17.88
CA ASN A 447 8.33 -10.75 -17.78
C ASN A 447 8.20 -11.71 -18.99
N ASP A 448 6.99 -12.21 -19.21
CA ASP A 448 6.73 -13.36 -20.08
C ASP A 448 5.54 -13.08 -21.01
N VAL A 449 5.78 -13.23 -22.32
CA VAL A 449 4.76 -13.11 -23.36
C VAL A 449 4.73 -14.35 -24.24
N ASP A 450 3.52 -14.74 -24.59
CA ASP A 450 3.21 -15.86 -25.45
C ASP A 450 2.74 -15.38 -26.84
N LEU A 451 2.99 -16.21 -27.87
CA LEU A 451 2.74 -15.89 -29.28
C LEU A 451 1.81 -16.91 -29.94
N TRP A 452 0.69 -16.46 -30.51
CA TRP A 452 -0.24 -17.29 -31.29
C TRP A 452 -0.50 -16.71 -32.67
N ILE A 453 -0.39 -17.52 -33.73
CA ILE A 453 -0.49 -17.08 -35.11
C ILE A 453 -1.47 -17.94 -35.91
N ASN A 454 -2.29 -17.30 -36.72
CA ASN A 454 -3.15 -18.00 -37.67
C ASN A 454 -3.29 -17.28 -39.02
N TYR A 455 -3.54 -18.06 -40.06
CA TYR A 455 -3.76 -17.57 -41.43
C TYR A 455 -5.24 -17.24 -41.67
N ASP A 456 -5.51 -16.07 -42.26
CA ASP A 456 -6.84 -15.60 -42.72
C ASP A 456 -7.90 -15.39 -41.62
N SER A 457 -7.55 -15.56 -40.33
CA SER A 457 -8.39 -15.17 -39.19
C SER A 457 -7.56 -14.80 -37.97
N ALA A 458 -8.05 -13.83 -37.19
CA ALA A 458 -7.56 -13.58 -35.83
C ALA A 458 -7.86 -14.77 -34.92
N VAL A 459 -7.08 -14.90 -33.85
CA VAL A 459 -7.15 -16.00 -32.89
C VAL A 459 -6.94 -15.51 -31.47
N HIS A 460 -7.58 -16.13 -30.50
CA HIS A 460 -7.45 -15.77 -29.10
C HIS A 460 -7.25 -17.04 -28.24
N PRO A 461 -6.25 -17.09 -27.34
CA PRO A 461 -5.91 -18.30 -26.59
C PRO A 461 -7.02 -18.79 -25.64
N SER A 462 -7.89 -17.89 -25.18
CA SER A 462 -9.06 -18.26 -24.37
C SER A 462 -10.27 -18.80 -25.16
N LEU A 463 -10.19 -18.85 -26.50
CA LEU A 463 -11.23 -19.42 -27.37
C LEU A 463 -10.79 -20.81 -27.86
N ASP A 464 -11.74 -21.62 -28.32
CA ASP A 464 -11.47 -22.94 -28.95
C ASP A 464 -10.97 -22.76 -30.40
N ASP A 465 -9.86 -22.02 -30.54
CA ASP A 465 -9.22 -21.69 -31.81
C ASP A 465 -8.11 -22.68 -32.15
N THR A 466 -7.92 -22.92 -33.44
CA THR A 466 -6.76 -23.66 -33.96
C THR A 466 -5.73 -22.68 -34.49
N PHE A 467 -4.49 -22.78 -33.99
CA PHE A 467 -3.40 -21.95 -34.47
C PHE A 467 -2.66 -22.61 -35.63
N THR A 468 -2.22 -21.81 -36.59
CA THR A 468 -1.25 -22.27 -37.60
C THR A 468 0.10 -22.54 -36.92
N CYS A 469 0.42 -21.76 -35.89
CA CYS A 469 1.64 -21.86 -35.12
C CYS A 469 1.51 -21.12 -33.78
N SER A 470 2.19 -21.57 -32.74
CA SER A 470 2.34 -20.85 -31.48
C SER A 470 3.71 -21.12 -30.87
N SER A 471 4.10 -20.25 -29.94
CA SER A 471 5.30 -20.36 -29.12
C SER A 471 4.95 -19.80 -27.74
N GLU A 472 5.22 -20.58 -26.70
CA GLU A 472 4.85 -20.34 -25.29
C GLU A 472 6.02 -20.80 -24.41
N THR A 473 7.18 -20.17 -24.56
CA THR A 473 8.39 -20.51 -23.79
C THR A 473 8.56 -19.55 -22.61
N ASP A 474 9.31 -19.96 -21.58
CA ASP A 474 9.54 -19.07 -20.44
C ASP A 474 10.29 -17.80 -20.90
N GLY A 475 9.70 -16.63 -20.67
CA GLY A 475 10.27 -15.31 -20.98
C GLY A 475 9.67 -14.62 -22.20
N ASN A 476 10.45 -13.75 -22.87
CA ASN A 476 9.94 -12.93 -23.97
C ASN A 476 10.46 -13.32 -25.37
N ASP A 477 11.35 -14.30 -25.47
CA ASP A 477 12.00 -14.67 -26.75
C ASP A 477 11.22 -15.77 -27.48
N GLU A 478 9.99 -15.46 -27.90
CA GLU A 478 9.14 -16.37 -28.66
C GLU A 478 9.48 -16.36 -30.14
N SER A 479 9.35 -17.51 -30.81
CA SER A 479 9.60 -17.58 -32.26
C SER A 479 8.77 -18.66 -32.94
N CYS A 480 8.01 -18.24 -33.93
CA CYS A 480 7.29 -19.11 -34.84
C CYS A 480 7.81 -18.95 -36.27
N THR A 481 8.17 -20.07 -36.92
CA THR A 481 8.51 -20.11 -38.35
C THR A 481 7.53 -20.99 -39.12
N ILE A 482 6.92 -20.44 -40.16
CA ILE A 482 5.97 -21.09 -41.05
C ILE A 482 6.65 -21.34 -42.39
N ASP A 483 6.86 -22.61 -42.74
CA ASP A 483 7.45 -23.00 -44.02
C ASP A 483 6.44 -22.90 -45.17
N ASN A 484 6.88 -22.36 -46.32
CA ASN A 484 6.07 -22.16 -47.53
C ASN A 484 4.70 -21.52 -47.22
N PRO A 485 4.66 -20.34 -46.58
CA PRO A 485 3.42 -19.70 -46.16
C PRO A 485 2.51 -19.42 -47.37
N ALA A 486 1.20 -19.51 -47.16
CA ALA A 486 0.22 -19.12 -48.16
C ALA A 486 0.25 -17.59 -48.35
N ALA A 487 -0.03 -17.13 -49.57
CA ALA A 487 -0.17 -15.70 -49.82
C ALA A 487 -1.46 -15.19 -49.16
N GLY A 488 -1.36 -14.14 -48.33
CA GLY A 488 -2.48 -13.55 -47.62
C GLY A 488 -2.09 -12.98 -46.26
N THR A 489 -3.08 -12.76 -45.42
CA THR A 489 -2.91 -12.13 -44.11
C THR A 489 -2.70 -13.19 -43.03
N TYR A 490 -1.65 -13.01 -42.24
CA TYR A 490 -1.42 -13.74 -40.99
C TYR A 490 -1.76 -12.83 -39.82
N TYR A 491 -2.57 -13.33 -38.90
CA TYR A 491 -2.91 -12.63 -37.66
C TYR A 491 -2.06 -13.16 -36.53
N VAL A 492 -1.59 -12.25 -35.68
CA VAL A 492 -0.62 -12.51 -34.63
C VAL A 492 -1.18 -11.95 -33.32
N THR A 493 -1.42 -12.84 -32.37
CA THR A 493 -1.85 -12.48 -31.02
C THR A 493 -0.68 -12.63 -30.08
N VAL A 494 -0.42 -11.59 -29.29
CA VAL A 494 0.63 -11.58 -28.25
C VAL A 494 -0.04 -11.29 -26.91
N GLY A 495 0.11 -12.19 -25.95
CA GLY A 495 -0.51 -12.09 -24.63
C GLY A 495 0.53 -12.27 -23.52
N ALA A 496 0.31 -11.67 -22.36
CA ALA A 496 1.14 -11.95 -21.18
C ALA A 496 0.71 -13.29 -20.57
N TYR A 497 1.69 -14.14 -20.21
CA TYR A 497 1.45 -15.43 -19.54
C TYR A 497 0.63 -15.25 -18.25
N ARG A 498 0.97 -14.21 -17.47
CA ARG A 498 0.20 -13.75 -16.32
C ARG A 498 -0.41 -12.38 -16.65
N HIS A 499 -1.74 -12.31 -16.66
CA HIS A 499 -2.54 -11.17 -17.13
C HIS A 499 -2.35 -9.83 -16.37
N TYR A 500 -1.56 -9.80 -15.30
CA TYR A 500 -1.25 -8.59 -14.53
C TYR A 500 0.24 -8.24 -14.49
N SER A 501 1.07 -8.92 -15.29
CA SER A 501 2.50 -8.63 -15.36
C SER A 501 2.74 -7.41 -16.21
N ASP A 502 3.68 -6.57 -15.79
CA ASP A 502 4.09 -5.40 -16.55
C ASP A 502 5.17 -5.81 -17.56
N ILE A 503 4.80 -5.88 -18.84
CA ILE A 503 5.73 -6.15 -19.95
C ILE A 503 6.46 -4.85 -20.29
N VAL A 504 7.80 -4.86 -20.23
CA VAL A 504 8.64 -3.66 -20.40
C VAL A 504 9.79 -3.96 -21.34
N GLY A 505 9.95 -3.13 -22.38
CA GLY A 505 11.08 -3.20 -23.31
C GLY A 505 11.00 -4.34 -24.34
N ALA A 506 9.84 -4.96 -24.53
CA ALA A 506 9.67 -6.08 -25.46
C ALA A 506 9.20 -5.62 -26.86
N TYR A 507 9.58 -6.37 -27.89
CA TYR A 507 9.25 -6.08 -29.29
C TYR A 507 8.72 -7.30 -30.04
N LEU A 508 7.67 -7.11 -30.84
CA LEU A 508 7.21 -8.06 -31.85
C LEU A 508 7.87 -7.74 -33.21
N THR A 509 8.30 -8.77 -33.93
CA THR A 509 8.96 -8.66 -35.25
C THR A 509 8.37 -9.65 -36.25
N ALA A 510 8.41 -9.31 -37.55
CA ALA A 510 8.01 -10.21 -38.62
C ALA A 510 8.92 -10.06 -39.85
N CYS A 511 9.39 -11.15 -40.43
CA CYS A 511 10.25 -11.14 -41.62
C CYS A 511 10.16 -12.42 -42.46
N ILE A 512 10.72 -12.39 -43.68
CA ILE A 512 10.76 -13.54 -44.60
C ILE A 512 12.10 -14.27 -44.50
N GLY A 513 12.04 -15.60 -44.34
CA GLY A 513 13.21 -16.48 -44.21
C GLY A 513 13.33 -17.09 -42.80
N ALA A 514 13.71 -18.36 -42.69
CA ALA A 514 13.64 -19.09 -41.42
C ALA A 514 14.63 -18.58 -40.37
N ASP A 515 15.74 -18.00 -40.82
CA ASP A 515 16.80 -17.41 -39.99
C ASP A 515 16.83 -15.87 -40.14
N CYS A 516 15.71 -15.25 -40.56
CA CYS A 516 15.65 -13.79 -40.67
C CYS A 516 15.64 -13.14 -39.29
N SER A 517 16.16 -11.91 -39.22
CA SER A 517 16.14 -11.12 -37.99
C SER A 517 15.88 -9.66 -38.35
N VAL A 518 14.94 -9.06 -37.64
CA VAL A 518 14.70 -7.62 -37.66
C VAL A 518 15.53 -6.97 -36.55
N ASP A 519 16.19 -5.87 -36.88
CA ASP A 519 16.90 -5.02 -35.91
C ASP A 519 15.86 -4.23 -35.11
N VAL A 520 15.92 -4.34 -33.79
CA VAL A 520 15.09 -3.58 -32.84
C VAL A 520 15.96 -2.53 -32.13
N PRO A 521 15.38 -1.55 -31.42
CA PRO A 521 16.14 -0.61 -30.60
C PRO A 521 17.09 -1.31 -29.61
N GLU A 522 18.06 -0.56 -29.11
CA GLU A 522 18.92 -1.05 -28.03
C GLU A 522 18.06 -1.38 -26.80
N GLU A 523 18.43 -2.46 -26.13
CA GLU A 523 17.73 -2.94 -24.94
C GLU A 523 17.72 -1.87 -23.84
N MET A 524 16.58 -1.75 -23.17
CA MET A 524 16.42 -0.81 -22.06
C MET A 524 17.41 -1.15 -20.95
N GLN A 525 18.01 -0.13 -20.35
CA GLN A 525 18.93 -0.33 -19.23
C GLN A 525 18.14 -0.65 -17.97
N THR A 526 18.58 -1.68 -17.25
CA THR A 526 18.05 -2.01 -15.93
C THR A 526 18.62 -1.07 -14.86
N ILE A 527 17.85 -0.88 -13.81
CA ILE A 527 18.22 -0.12 -12.61
C ILE A 527 18.55 -1.10 -11.50
N GLU A 528 19.67 -0.86 -10.82
CA GLU A 528 20.05 -1.61 -9.62
C GLU A 528 19.10 -1.26 -8.47
N ILE A 529 18.46 -2.27 -7.89
CA ILE A 529 17.59 -2.11 -6.72
C ILE A 529 18.46 -1.74 -5.52
N LYS A 530 18.09 -0.66 -4.83
CA LYS A 530 18.75 -0.22 -3.60
C LYS A 530 17.86 -0.57 -2.42
N GLU A 531 18.39 -1.35 -1.50
CA GLU A 531 17.69 -1.66 -0.26
C GLU A 531 17.33 -0.38 0.52
N PRO A 532 16.13 -0.32 1.11
CA PRO A 532 15.75 0.81 1.95
C PRO A 532 16.65 0.90 3.18
N HIS A 533 16.77 2.12 3.72
CA HIS A 533 17.37 2.35 5.02
C HIS A 533 16.63 3.48 5.72
N LEU A 534 15.76 3.15 6.67
CA LEU A 534 15.08 4.16 7.47
C LEU A 534 16.03 4.74 8.54
N PRO A 535 15.85 6.00 8.95
CA PRO A 535 16.77 6.68 9.86
C PRO A 535 16.89 6.00 11.23
N HIS A 536 15.82 5.35 11.69
CA HIS A 536 15.75 4.67 12.99
C HIS A 536 16.23 3.21 12.92
N TRP A 537 16.53 2.69 11.73
CA TRP A 537 17.06 1.35 11.57
C TRP A 537 18.50 1.27 12.09
N PRO A 538 18.88 0.13 12.69
CA PRO A 538 20.25 -0.09 13.12
C PRO A 538 21.20 -0.10 11.93
N SER A 539 22.45 0.33 12.15
CA SER A 539 23.52 0.12 11.19
C SER A 539 23.70 -1.37 10.91
N LYS A 540 24.20 -1.73 9.72
CA LYS A 540 24.55 -3.11 9.33
C LYS A 540 25.22 -3.90 10.47
N GLY A 541 24.67 -5.08 10.77
CA GLY A 541 25.14 -5.96 11.85
C GLY A 541 24.67 -5.55 13.26
N GLY A 542 23.84 -4.52 13.38
CA GLY A 542 23.18 -4.13 14.62
C GLY A 542 21.81 -4.81 14.78
N ILE A 543 21.43 -5.04 16.02
CA ILE A 543 20.10 -5.53 16.41
C ILE A 543 19.29 -4.30 16.85
N GLY A 544 18.12 -4.09 16.26
CA GLY A 544 17.21 -3.01 16.64
C GLY A 544 16.22 -3.43 17.71
N SER A 545 15.44 -2.47 18.20
CA SER A 545 14.34 -2.68 19.15
C SER A 545 13.19 -3.47 18.53
N CYS A 546 12.27 -3.92 19.39
CA CYS A 546 11.05 -4.61 18.96
C CYS A 546 10.07 -3.73 18.19
N THR A 547 10.27 -2.40 18.17
CA THR A 547 9.51 -1.48 17.34
C THR A 547 9.76 -1.66 15.85
N LEU A 548 10.78 -2.43 15.45
CA LEU A 548 11.00 -2.86 14.07
C LEU A 548 10.11 -4.05 13.64
N ALA A 549 9.15 -4.45 14.46
CA ALA A 549 8.09 -5.39 14.08
C ALA A 549 7.06 -4.64 13.22
N GLU A 550 7.45 -4.35 11.99
CA GLU A 550 6.69 -3.56 11.02
C GLU A 550 6.63 -4.32 9.68
N PRO A 551 5.65 -4.00 8.82
CA PRO A 551 5.55 -4.55 7.46
C PRO A 551 6.91 -4.57 6.74
N ASN A 552 7.23 -5.70 6.13
CA ASN A 552 8.51 -5.89 5.46
C ASN A 552 8.34 -6.63 4.13
N TYR A 553 9.25 -6.33 3.22
CA TYR A 553 9.33 -6.99 1.93
C TYR A 553 10.74 -7.53 1.75
N SER A 554 10.86 -8.84 1.60
CA SER A 554 12.13 -9.43 1.21
C SER A 554 12.29 -9.46 -0.30
N THR A 555 13.47 -9.07 -0.74
CA THR A 555 13.83 -9.07 -2.16
C THR A 555 14.17 -10.50 -2.60
N ASP A 556 14.39 -10.73 -3.90
CA ASP A 556 14.89 -12.02 -4.37
C ASP A 556 16.41 -12.20 -4.20
N THR A 557 17.08 -11.21 -3.61
CA THR A 557 18.52 -11.25 -3.30
C THR A 557 18.77 -12.14 -2.08
N PRO A 558 19.57 -13.21 -2.19
CA PRO A 558 19.88 -14.06 -1.05
C PRO A 558 20.77 -13.36 -0.01
N ALA A 559 20.41 -13.46 1.27
CA ALA A 559 21.33 -13.17 2.38
C ALA A 559 22.26 -14.38 2.57
N ILE A 560 23.32 -14.44 1.74
CA ILE A 560 24.19 -15.60 1.55
C ILE A 560 24.80 -16.13 2.85
N ALA A 561 25.06 -15.27 3.83
CA ALA A 561 25.54 -15.64 5.14
C ALA A 561 24.79 -14.91 6.25
N VAL A 562 23.94 -15.63 6.98
CA VAL A 562 23.35 -15.15 8.24
C VAL A 562 24.00 -15.89 9.40
N ALA A 563 24.49 -15.16 10.40
CA ALA A 563 25.00 -15.72 11.65
C ALA A 563 24.60 -14.87 12.86
N ILE A 564 23.99 -15.51 13.85
CA ILE A 564 23.60 -14.87 15.12
C ILE A 564 24.24 -15.65 16.26
N THR A 565 25.13 -15.00 17.01
CA THR A 565 25.87 -15.63 18.12
C THR A 565 25.35 -15.13 19.46
N ASN A 566 24.93 -16.04 20.34
CA ASN A 566 24.58 -15.67 21.72
C ASN A 566 25.84 -15.62 22.60
N THR A 567 26.19 -14.44 23.10
CA THR A 567 27.37 -14.29 23.99
C THR A 567 27.01 -14.25 25.48
N THR A 568 25.72 -14.24 25.79
CA THR A 568 25.15 -14.01 27.13
C THR A 568 24.76 -15.33 27.80
N ASP A 569 24.47 -15.29 29.11
CA ASP A 569 23.95 -16.45 29.85
C ASP A 569 22.43 -16.62 29.71
N SER A 570 21.73 -15.71 29.03
CA SER A 570 20.28 -15.76 28.81
C SER A 570 19.97 -16.52 27.51
N PRO A 571 19.10 -17.56 27.52
CA PRO A 571 18.68 -18.24 26.30
C PRO A 571 17.90 -17.30 25.38
N VAL A 572 18.17 -17.37 24.07
CA VAL A 572 17.50 -16.51 23.07
C VAL A 572 16.93 -17.34 21.93
N GLY A 573 15.65 -17.16 21.64
CA GLY A 573 14.95 -17.78 20.52
C GLY A 573 15.17 -17.03 19.20
N ILE A 574 15.28 -17.80 18.11
CA ILE A 574 15.40 -17.29 16.74
C ILE A 574 14.08 -17.53 15.99
N ASN A 575 13.40 -16.46 15.61
CA ASN A 575 12.05 -16.50 15.03
C ASN A 575 12.01 -15.74 13.70
N TRP A 576 11.03 -16.06 12.84
CA TRP A 576 10.78 -15.36 11.58
C TRP A 576 9.68 -14.35 11.74
N LEU A 577 9.97 -13.06 11.48
CA LEU A 577 8.92 -12.04 11.40
C LEU A 577 8.14 -12.23 10.11
N ARG A 578 6.83 -12.38 10.20
CA ARG A 578 5.98 -12.46 9.01
C ARG A 578 6.00 -11.12 8.26
N SER A 579 5.62 -11.16 6.99
CA SER A 579 5.65 -9.97 6.13
C SER A 579 4.71 -8.85 6.60
N ASP A 580 3.65 -9.22 7.35
CA ASP A 580 2.73 -8.26 7.99
C ASP A 580 3.38 -7.45 9.11
N GLY A 581 4.51 -7.91 9.66
CA GLY A 581 5.18 -7.26 10.79
C GLY A 581 4.50 -7.45 12.14
N GLU A 582 3.28 -7.98 12.20
CA GLU A 582 2.48 -8.07 13.43
C GLU A 582 2.79 -9.33 14.25
N SER A 583 3.31 -10.38 13.61
CA SER A 583 3.53 -11.67 14.27
C SER A 583 4.77 -12.40 13.76
N TRP A 584 5.25 -13.34 14.57
CA TRP A 584 6.34 -14.24 14.18
C TRP A 584 5.98 -15.70 14.42
N ASP A 585 6.63 -16.58 13.66
CA ASP A 585 6.55 -18.01 13.92
C ASP A 585 7.41 -18.36 15.14
N GLY A 586 7.00 -19.35 15.93
CA GLY A 586 7.74 -19.80 17.12
C GLY A 586 9.19 -20.21 16.80
N PRO A 587 10.06 -20.31 17.83
CA PRO A 587 11.49 -20.29 17.61
C PRO A 587 11.95 -21.52 16.81
N TYR A 588 12.68 -21.28 15.72
CA TYR A 588 13.36 -22.33 14.97
C TYR A 588 14.43 -23.02 15.82
N GLU A 589 15.10 -22.24 16.66
CA GLU A 589 16.16 -22.67 17.55
C GLU A 589 16.24 -21.75 18.77
N MET A 590 16.55 -22.33 19.93
CA MET A 590 16.91 -21.60 21.16
C MET A 590 18.43 -21.66 21.32
N LEU A 591 19.09 -20.51 21.38
CA LEU A 591 20.54 -20.39 21.50
C LEU A 591 20.96 -20.22 22.95
N GLU A 592 21.78 -21.15 23.43
CA GLU A 592 22.47 -21.04 24.72
C GLU A 592 23.77 -20.24 24.56
N LYS A 593 24.43 -19.94 25.68
CA LYS A 593 25.69 -19.21 25.67
C LYS A 593 26.77 -19.86 24.80
N GLY A 594 27.25 -19.09 23.83
CA GLY A 594 28.30 -19.48 22.89
C GLY A 594 27.78 -20.22 21.66
N ASP A 595 26.47 -20.49 21.58
CA ASP A 595 25.86 -21.05 20.39
C ASP A 595 25.79 -20.00 19.28
N THR A 596 25.75 -20.48 18.04
CA THR A 596 25.63 -19.65 16.86
C THR A 596 24.68 -20.29 15.88
N TRP A 597 23.56 -19.62 15.63
CA TRP A 597 22.65 -19.97 14.56
C TRP A 597 23.20 -19.49 13.22
N GLN A 598 23.06 -20.30 12.18
CA GLN A 598 23.48 -19.96 10.81
C GLN A 598 22.44 -20.38 9.79
N SER A 599 22.24 -19.56 8.76
CA SER A 599 21.36 -19.90 7.63
C SER A 599 21.85 -19.32 6.31
N THR A 600 21.41 -19.95 5.22
CA THR A 600 21.64 -19.53 3.82
C THR A 600 20.33 -19.49 3.03
N TYR A 601 19.19 -19.61 3.71
CA TYR A 601 17.85 -19.63 3.08
C TYR A 601 17.18 -18.25 3.05
N TRP A 602 17.66 -17.34 3.88
CA TRP A 602 17.07 -16.02 4.06
C TRP A 602 17.47 -15.09 2.93
N LYS A 603 16.70 -14.04 2.78
CA LYS A 603 16.85 -13.02 1.75
C LYS A 603 17.10 -11.66 2.40
N GLU A 604 17.66 -10.73 1.62
CA GLU A 604 17.73 -9.34 2.04
C GLU A 604 16.30 -8.78 2.22
N GLY A 605 16.10 -7.95 3.24
CA GLY A 605 14.80 -7.43 3.67
C GLY A 605 14.09 -8.29 4.73
N ASP A 606 14.44 -9.58 4.87
CA ASP A 606 13.87 -10.41 5.93
C ASP A 606 14.32 -9.91 7.33
N ARG A 607 13.50 -10.21 8.35
CA ARG A 607 13.75 -9.83 9.75
C ARG A 607 13.73 -11.04 10.68
N VAL A 608 14.78 -11.18 11.48
CA VAL A 608 14.87 -12.24 12.50
C VAL A 608 14.48 -11.67 13.86
N VAL A 609 13.40 -12.18 14.45
CA VAL A 609 12.97 -11.76 15.79
C VAL A 609 13.71 -12.59 16.83
N LEU A 610 14.40 -11.89 17.73
CA LEU A 610 15.09 -12.48 18.87
C LEU A 610 14.15 -12.42 20.07
N THR A 611 13.86 -13.56 20.68
CA THR A 611 12.94 -13.63 21.82
C THR A 611 13.61 -14.22 23.06
N ASP A 612 13.07 -13.93 24.24
CA ASP A 612 13.45 -14.65 25.46
C ASP A 612 12.79 -16.04 25.53
N ALA A 613 13.01 -16.77 26.63
CA ALA A 613 12.44 -18.11 26.81
C ALA A 613 10.91 -18.11 26.96
N ALA A 614 10.30 -16.95 27.24
CA ALA A 614 8.86 -16.77 27.31
C ALA A 614 8.26 -16.19 26.01
N GLU A 615 9.03 -16.18 24.91
CA GLU A 615 8.68 -15.65 23.60
C GLU A 615 8.41 -14.13 23.59
N ASN A 616 8.87 -13.39 24.59
CA ASN A 616 8.84 -11.92 24.53
C ASN A 616 9.95 -11.45 23.58
N CYS A 617 9.64 -10.48 22.71
CA CYS A 617 10.65 -9.89 21.84
C CYS A 617 11.74 -9.17 22.67
N LEU A 618 13.00 -9.45 22.32
CA LEU A 618 14.20 -8.80 22.84
C LEU A 618 14.77 -7.80 21.84
N GLY A 619 14.64 -8.10 20.55
CA GLY A 619 15.04 -7.22 19.45
C GLY A 619 14.93 -7.89 18.11
N ILE A 620 15.20 -7.13 17.05
CA ILE A 620 15.05 -7.59 15.67
C ILE A 620 16.35 -7.39 14.91
N ALA A 621 16.87 -8.47 14.34
CA ALA A 621 18.02 -8.44 13.45
C ALA A 621 17.53 -8.27 12.00
N LEU A 622 17.78 -7.10 11.43
CA LEU A 622 17.42 -6.74 10.06
C LEU A 622 18.47 -7.27 9.08
N LEU A 623 18.07 -8.09 8.11
CA LEU A 623 18.97 -8.62 7.10
C LEU A 623 19.05 -7.64 5.92
N ASN A 624 20.11 -6.83 5.86
CA ASN A 624 20.26 -5.75 4.87
C ASN A 624 21.58 -5.82 4.08
N ASP A 625 22.16 -7.01 4.00
CA ASP A 625 23.39 -7.29 3.26
C ASP A 625 23.52 -8.78 2.92
N GLU A 626 24.40 -9.14 1.98
CA GLU A 626 24.70 -10.54 1.69
C GLU A 626 25.38 -11.26 2.88
N ASP A 627 26.16 -10.55 3.72
CA ASP A 627 26.82 -11.08 4.93
C ASP A 627 26.33 -10.37 6.21
N ASN A 628 25.36 -10.98 6.87
CA ASN A 628 24.76 -10.52 8.11
C ASN A 628 25.30 -11.30 9.31
N ARG A 629 25.96 -10.58 10.23
CA ARG A 629 26.53 -11.16 11.45
C ARG A 629 26.14 -10.32 12.64
N PHE A 630 25.49 -10.96 13.61
CA PHE A 630 24.99 -10.32 14.82
C PHE A 630 25.55 -11.01 16.06
N GLU A 631 25.86 -10.22 17.08
CA GLU A 631 26.22 -10.69 18.42
C GLU A 631 25.15 -10.21 19.40
N ILE A 632 24.55 -11.15 20.13
CA ILE A 632 23.64 -10.83 21.24
C ILE A 632 24.50 -10.50 22.45
N ASP A 633 24.27 -9.32 23.03
CA ASP A 633 24.99 -8.81 24.20
C ASP A 633 24.10 -8.68 25.44
N GLU A 634 24.74 -8.37 26.58
CA GLU A 634 24.08 -8.25 27.88
C GLU A 634 23.05 -7.12 27.95
N GLU A 635 23.13 -6.11 27.07
CA GLU A 635 22.18 -5.00 27.06
C GLU A 635 20.87 -5.44 26.40
N LEU A 636 20.95 -6.21 25.29
CA LEU A 636 19.77 -6.75 24.61
C LEU A 636 18.93 -7.66 25.52
N VAL A 637 19.60 -8.47 26.35
CA VAL A 637 18.94 -9.47 27.21
C VAL A 637 18.71 -8.99 28.65
N LYS A 638 18.91 -7.71 28.95
CA LYS A 638 18.89 -7.19 30.33
C LYS A 638 17.56 -7.45 31.07
N ASP A 639 16.46 -7.47 30.33
CA ASP A 639 15.10 -7.70 30.82
C ASP A 639 14.55 -9.08 30.41
N ALA A 640 15.40 -9.96 29.84
CA ALA A 640 14.99 -11.26 29.34
C ALA A 640 14.49 -12.19 30.45
N VAL A 641 13.40 -12.90 30.16
CA VAL A 641 12.91 -13.99 31.00
C VAL A 641 13.66 -15.28 30.64
N ASN A 642 14.54 -15.73 31.53
CA ASN A 642 15.45 -16.86 31.25
C ASN A 642 14.80 -18.25 31.38
N GLU A 643 13.67 -18.37 32.06
CA GLU A 643 12.91 -19.62 32.20
C GLU A 643 11.43 -19.30 32.18
N VAL A 644 10.63 -20.09 31.47
CA VAL A 644 9.17 -20.01 31.50
C VAL A 644 8.71 -20.30 32.93
N GLN A 645 8.34 -19.25 33.67
CA GLN A 645 7.79 -19.43 35.01
C GLN A 645 6.41 -20.06 34.92
N LEU A 646 6.33 -21.33 35.30
CA LEU A 646 5.06 -22.01 35.46
C LEU A 646 4.31 -21.42 36.67
N PRO A 647 3.03 -21.09 36.56
CA PRO A 647 2.25 -20.64 37.70
C PRO A 647 2.26 -21.70 38.81
N GLU A 648 2.60 -21.28 40.03
CA GLU A 648 2.69 -22.19 41.18
C GLU A 648 1.31 -22.63 41.71
N GLN A 649 0.24 -21.90 41.35
CA GLN A 649 -1.13 -22.15 41.83
C GLN A 649 -2.13 -22.03 40.69
N ALA A 650 -3.03 -23.01 40.61
CA ALA A 650 -4.20 -22.95 39.75
C ALA A 650 -5.26 -22.01 40.38
N THR A 651 -5.86 -21.15 39.57
CA THR A 651 -7.03 -20.34 39.96
C THR A 651 -8.34 -21.02 39.58
N ALA A 652 -8.29 -22.00 38.68
CA ALA A 652 -9.43 -22.78 38.21
C ALA A 652 -9.13 -24.30 38.20
N ILE A 653 -10.18 -25.11 38.15
CA ILE A 653 -10.08 -26.58 38.17
C ILE A 653 -10.74 -27.13 36.91
N MET A 654 -10.05 -28.05 36.22
CA MET A 654 -10.61 -28.76 35.07
C MET A 654 -11.86 -29.55 35.49
N GLY A 655 -12.96 -29.33 34.78
CA GLY A 655 -14.20 -30.09 34.93
C GLY A 655 -14.20 -31.40 34.13
N SER A 656 -15.26 -32.19 34.29
CA SER A 656 -15.43 -33.43 33.53
C SER A 656 -15.84 -33.15 32.08
N CYS A 657 -15.67 -34.16 31.22
CA CYS A 657 -16.16 -34.16 29.85
C CYS A 657 -17.68 -33.96 29.71
N ASP A 658 -18.46 -34.10 30.79
CA ASP A 658 -19.90 -33.81 30.78
C ASP A 658 -20.21 -32.32 30.54
N LEU A 659 -19.21 -31.43 30.68
CA LEU A 659 -19.33 -30.01 30.37
C LEU A 659 -19.24 -29.70 28.86
N ALA A 660 -18.95 -30.71 28.03
CA ALA A 660 -18.99 -30.61 26.57
C ALA A 660 -20.45 -30.63 26.06
N VAL A 661 -21.15 -29.53 26.35
CA VAL A 661 -22.55 -29.28 25.99
C VAL A 661 -22.69 -27.82 25.58
N PRO A 662 -23.73 -27.46 24.79
CA PRO A 662 -24.00 -26.07 24.45
C PRO A 662 -24.08 -25.16 25.68
N TYR A 663 -23.64 -23.92 25.54
CA TYR A 663 -23.63 -22.91 26.60
C TYR A 663 -23.91 -21.51 26.05
N ASP A 664 -24.41 -20.63 26.90
CA ASP A 664 -24.60 -19.23 26.55
C ASP A 664 -23.25 -18.52 26.66
N ARG A 665 -22.72 -18.06 25.52
CA ARG A 665 -21.46 -17.30 25.47
C ARG A 665 -21.74 -15.81 25.66
N ASP A 666 -21.14 -15.22 26.69
CA ASP A 666 -21.19 -13.80 26.96
C ASP A 666 -19.87 -13.15 26.54
N SER A 667 -19.89 -12.34 25.49
CA SER A 667 -18.71 -11.65 24.97
C SER A 667 -18.46 -10.27 25.59
N SER A 668 -19.12 -9.94 26.71
CA SER A 668 -19.00 -8.63 27.34
C SER A 668 -17.83 -8.51 28.33
N THR A 669 -17.19 -9.62 28.70
CA THR A 669 -16.10 -9.66 29.67
C THR A 669 -14.97 -10.57 29.19
N ASP A 670 -13.79 -10.01 28.99
CA ASP A 670 -12.60 -10.76 28.59
C ASP A 670 -12.01 -11.56 29.76
N ALA A 671 -11.33 -12.67 29.42
CA ALA A 671 -10.57 -13.52 30.33
C ALA A 671 -9.06 -13.39 30.01
N PRO A 672 -8.43 -12.24 30.30
CA PRO A 672 -7.06 -11.93 29.87
C PRO A 672 -5.98 -12.81 30.53
N GLU A 673 -6.33 -13.52 31.61
CA GLU A 673 -5.41 -14.40 32.33
C GLU A 673 -5.79 -15.89 32.13
N PHE A 674 -6.08 -16.31 30.89
CA PHE A 674 -6.31 -17.73 30.59
C PHE A 674 -4.99 -18.47 30.35
N GLN A 675 -4.71 -19.46 31.21
CA GLN A 675 -3.50 -20.28 31.12
C GLN A 675 -3.82 -21.76 31.37
N VAL A 676 -3.12 -22.64 30.64
CA VAL A 676 -3.20 -24.08 30.83
C VAL A 676 -1.78 -24.62 30.95
N VAL A 677 -1.49 -25.31 32.05
CA VAL A 677 -0.19 -25.91 32.30
C VAL A 677 -0.31 -27.42 32.33
N ASN A 678 0.45 -28.11 31.49
CA ASN A 678 0.62 -29.55 31.55
C ASN A 678 2.03 -29.91 32.01
N THR A 679 2.18 -30.32 33.26
CA THR A 679 3.47 -30.80 33.78
C THR A 679 3.65 -32.32 33.64
N SER A 680 2.68 -33.00 33.02
CA SER A 680 2.69 -34.46 32.87
C SER A 680 3.41 -34.89 31.58
N ALA A 681 3.77 -36.17 31.50
CA ALA A 681 4.28 -36.76 30.26
C ALA A 681 3.16 -37.07 29.23
N THR A 682 1.90 -36.96 29.63
CA THR A 682 0.74 -37.23 28.76
C THR A 682 0.56 -36.04 27.82
N LYS A 683 0.70 -36.26 26.51
CA LYS A 683 0.47 -35.21 25.51
C LYS A 683 -1.02 -34.94 25.36
N VAL A 684 -1.42 -33.68 25.46
CA VAL A 684 -2.82 -33.27 25.34
C VAL A 684 -3.02 -32.18 24.31
N ASP A 685 -4.14 -32.26 23.60
CA ASP A 685 -4.59 -31.24 22.66
C ASP A 685 -5.67 -30.36 23.31
N LEU A 686 -5.58 -29.06 23.08
CA LEU A 686 -6.57 -28.05 23.51
C LEU A 686 -7.48 -27.74 22.33
N GLN A 687 -8.78 -27.99 22.46
CA GLN A 687 -9.78 -27.75 21.42
C GLN A 687 -10.94 -26.91 21.94
N TRP A 688 -11.28 -25.81 21.25
CA TRP A 688 -12.42 -25.00 21.65
C TRP A 688 -13.73 -25.79 21.55
N ILE A 689 -14.62 -25.61 22.52
CA ILE A 689 -15.97 -26.18 22.50
C ILE A 689 -16.92 -25.14 21.93
N SER A 690 -17.57 -25.48 20.82
CA SER A 690 -18.61 -24.64 20.21
C SER A 690 -19.73 -24.36 21.21
N ASN A 691 -20.02 -23.09 21.46
CA ASN A 691 -21.10 -22.66 22.35
C ASN A 691 -22.50 -23.09 21.85
N THR A 692 -22.67 -23.27 20.53
CA THR A 692 -23.95 -23.67 19.94
C THR A 692 -24.19 -25.16 19.93
N THR A 693 -23.14 -25.97 19.71
CA THR A 693 -23.26 -27.44 19.56
C THR A 693 -22.76 -28.21 20.78
N GLY A 694 -21.88 -27.63 21.58
CA GLY A 694 -21.21 -28.32 22.70
C GLY A 694 -20.13 -29.31 22.25
N GLU A 695 -19.85 -29.39 20.97
CA GLU A 695 -18.84 -30.27 20.41
C GLU A 695 -17.49 -29.54 20.35
N ALA A 696 -16.40 -30.30 20.59
CA ALA A 696 -15.06 -29.81 20.35
C ALA A 696 -14.86 -29.56 18.84
N THR A 697 -14.27 -28.43 18.51
CA THR A 697 -13.91 -28.09 17.14
C THR A 697 -12.73 -28.94 16.68
N SER A 698 -12.59 -29.11 15.36
CA SER A 698 -11.46 -29.82 14.77
C SER A 698 -10.12 -29.07 14.90
N SER A 699 -10.16 -27.80 15.29
CA SER A 699 -8.97 -26.96 15.46
C SER A 699 -8.29 -27.26 16.79
N VAL A 700 -7.02 -27.61 16.73
CA VAL A 700 -6.15 -27.74 17.92
C VAL A 700 -5.46 -26.40 18.15
N TYR A 701 -5.74 -25.77 19.28
CA TYR A 701 -5.16 -24.48 19.67
C TYR A 701 -3.74 -24.62 20.20
N ALA A 702 -3.46 -25.71 20.94
CA ALA A 702 -2.13 -26.06 21.38
C ALA A 702 -2.05 -27.55 21.70
N THR A 703 -0.85 -28.12 21.56
CA THR A 703 -0.51 -29.43 22.12
C THR A 703 0.49 -29.22 23.25
N LEU A 704 0.13 -29.67 24.46
CA LEU A 704 0.94 -29.48 25.67
C LEU A 704 1.52 -30.80 26.16
N ASP A 705 2.78 -30.77 26.58
CA ASP A 705 3.50 -31.88 27.20
C ASP A 705 4.64 -31.39 28.11
N ALA A 706 5.50 -32.29 28.59
CA ALA A 706 6.60 -31.94 29.48
C ALA A 706 7.66 -30.99 28.87
N ASP A 707 7.78 -30.95 27.54
CA ASP A 707 8.73 -30.11 26.81
C ASP A 707 8.08 -28.78 26.37
N ASN A 708 6.76 -28.77 26.13
CA ASN A 708 5.94 -27.58 25.90
C ASN A 708 4.81 -27.48 26.96
N PRO A 709 5.12 -27.04 28.19
CA PRO A 709 4.24 -27.26 29.33
C PRO A 709 3.13 -26.23 29.49
N ILE A 710 3.08 -25.15 28.72
CA ILE A 710 2.15 -24.03 28.97
C ILE A 710 1.49 -23.51 27.70
N PHE A 711 0.21 -23.20 27.81
CA PHE A 711 -0.57 -22.39 26.86
C PHE A 711 -1.05 -21.12 27.58
N LYS A 712 -0.98 -19.98 26.90
CA LYS A 712 -1.52 -18.69 27.36
C LYS A 712 -2.35 -18.07 26.24
N ALA A 713 -3.45 -17.44 26.60
CA ALA A 713 -4.24 -16.61 25.70
C ALA A 713 -4.94 -15.49 26.48
N ASP A 714 -5.12 -14.35 25.85
CA ASP A 714 -5.72 -13.14 26.42
C ASP A 714 -7.02 -12.72 25.70
N ASN A 715 -7.26 -13.26 24.50
CA ASN A 715 -8.41 -12.96 23.64
C ASN A 715 -9.65 -13.85 23.87
N TRP A 716 -9.67 -14.61 24.96
CA TRP A 716 -10.80 -15.47 25.35
C TRP A 716 -11.79 -14.69 26.20
N VAL A 717 -13.08 -15.10 26.19
CA VAL A 717 -14.09 -14.44 27.02
C VAL A 717 -14.49 -15.31 28.21
N VAL A 718 -14.91 -14.65 29.28
CA VAL A 718 -15.57 -15.32 30.41
C VAL A 718 -16.83 -15.99 29.87
N THR A 719 -17.00 -17.29 30.15
CA THR A 719 -17.96 -18.30 29.62
C THR A 719 -17.41 -19.24 28.56
N ASP A 720 -16.27 -18.97 27.92
CA ASP A 720 -15.71 -19.89 26.95
C ASP A 720 -15.30 -21.23 27.58
N ARG A 721 -15.31 -22.29 26.76
CA ARG A 721 -14.90 -23.63 27.17
C ARG A 721 -13.87 -24.24 26.24
N MET A 722 -12.87 -24.89 26.84
CA MET A 722 -11.80 -25.61 26.14
C MET A 722 -11.83 -27.09 26.54
N MET A 723 -11.87 -27.99 25.57
CA MET A 723 -11.71 -29.43 25.80
C MET A 723 -10.22 -29.79 25.85
N ILE A 724 -9.85 -30.61 26.83
CA ILE A 724 -8.55 -31.28 26.88
C ILE A 724 -8.73 -32.69 26.35
N VAL A 725 -7.98 -33.04 25.31
CA VAL A 725 -8.07 -34.32 24.60
C VAL A 725 -6.75 -35.06 24.72
N ASP A 726 -6.77 -36.35 25.01
CA ASP A 726 -5.58 -37.20 24.90
C ASP A 726 -5.17 -37.28 23.43
N GLN A 727 -3.96 -36.82 23.09
CA GLN A 727 -3.53 -36.77 21.69
C GLN A 727 -3.49 -38.17 21.05
N SER A 728 -3.19 -39.20 21.84
CA SER A 728 -2.98 -40.56 21.32
C SER A 728 -4.28 -41.30 21.04
N SER A 729 -5.31 -41.10 21.89
CA SER A 729 -6.59 -41.80 21.76
C SER A 729 -7.69 -40.93 21.16
N GLY A 730 -7.55 -39.60 21.19
CA GLY A 730 -8.61 -38.65 20.85
C GLY A 730 -9.72 -38.59 21.90
N ASP A 731 -9.53 -39.21 23.07
CA ASP A 731 -10.53 -39.22 24.13
C ASP A 731 -10.50 -37.91 24.93
N CYS A 732 -11.68 -37.40 25.28
CA CYS A 732 -11.77 -36.28 26.21
C CYS A 732 -11.24 -36.67 27.59
N ILE A 733 -10.33 -35.85 28.11
CA ILE A 733 -9.77 -35.93 29.46
C ILE A 733 -10.58 -35.04 30.41
N GLY A 734 -10.97 -33.84 29.96
CA GLY A 734 -11.75 -32.89 30.74
C GLY A 734 -12.06 -31.61 29.98
N VAL A 735 -12.75 -30.68 30.64
CA VAL A 735 -13.14 -29.40 30.06
C VAL A 735 -12.73 -28.27 31.00
N LEU A 736 -12.06 -27.27 30.46
CA LEU A 736 -11.74 -26.01 31.12
C LEU A 736 -12.90 -25.04 30.90
N ASP A 737 -13.52 -24.61 31.98
CA ASP A 737 -14.68 -23.71 31.97
C ASP A 737 -14.23 -22.35 32.50
N LEU A 738 -14.08 -21.36 31.61
CA LEU A 738 -13.57 -20.04 31.96
C LEU A 738 -14.69 -19.24 32.62
N ASN A 739 -14.66 -19.09 33.94
CA ASN A 739 -15.77 -18.48 34.69
C ASN A 739 -15.39 -17.16 35.39
N GLU A 740 -14.13 -16.78 35.34
CA GLU A 740 -13.58 -15.57 35.96
C GLU A 740 -12.67 -14.84 34.95
N THR A 741 -12.21 -13.62 35.24
CA THR A 741 -11.22 -12.95 34.38
C THR A 741 -9.84 -13.59 34.44
N SER A 742 -9.58 -14.43 35.46
CA SER A 742 -8.35 -15.19 35.68
C SER A 742 -8.61 -16.68 35.78
N ASN A 743 -8.16 -17.44 34.77
CA ASN A 743 -8.37 -18.89 34.68
C ASN A 743 -7.05 -19.60 34.39
N ILE A 744 -6.35 -19.97 35.46
CA ILE A 744 -5.11 -20.74 35.41
C ILE A 744 -5.43 -22.18 35.80
N PHE A 745 -5.29 -23.08 34.84
CA PHE A 745 -5.46 -24.52 35.03
C PHE A 745 -4.10 -25.21 35.08
N ILE A 746 -3.87 -26.04 36.08
CA ILE A 746 -2.70 -26.92 36.17
C ILE A 746 -3.21 -28.36 36.07
N LEU A 747 -2.80 -29.05 35.00
CA LEU A 747 -3.20 -30.40 34.67
C LEU A 747 -2.25 -31.40 35.36
N ASP A 748 -2.82 -32.24 36.22
CA ASP A 748 -2.15 -33.36 36.88
C ASP A 748 -2.73 -34.67 36.29
N LEU A 749 -2.13 -35.13 35.19
CA LEU A 749 -2.64 -36.20 34.32
C LEU A 749 -1.85 -37.51 34.41
#